data_AF-L8N1V1-F1
#
_entry.id   AF-L8N1V1-F1
#
_cell.length_a   1.000
_cell.length_b   1.000
_cell.length_c   1.000
_cell.angle_alpha   90.00
_cell.angle_beta   90.00
_cell.angle_gamma   90.00
#
_symmetry.space_group_name_H-M   'P 1'
#
loop_
_entity.id
_entity.type
_entity.pdbx_description
1 polymer ?
#
loop_
_entity_poly.entity_id
_entity_poly.type
_entity_poly.pdbx_seq_one_letter_code
_entity_poly.pdbx_strand_id
1 'polypeptide(L)'
;MKVLIADFDLFSKIGGGQTFYRNLISKNPNIDFYYFRISEQASDCQLTNAHPIDFQESYHISDYLGFQDLTPPQWIYGAFIKANNIASSVSGRRFDVVDIPDYEQMGTMLRPAFKHHNVDVERIVLSMHGNISTSQRFDWFNGGNTNQALVLQEKLQYDVVDIRYGISKTYLEEWKDSSDLLSHYLNPLSVISLPKPQCAKPSAKKPNLNFVGRTEKRKGPDTFINIAWWLPRAAYNQASIIGSDSFDSGGEASSRFFLDKMVSNRMKSEISLLSAMSYEELEQKVFSTRSLTILPSKYDTLNLTAIESLFSGCPTAIGSGAGVIRFLKENFANVSFVTIDVNNIYSSIPHIYSVLKDYDDYRYQLLESLSRVSLELIESTLTEIYSSEPSYEDSVRVKMERWYSLLMRKKENSGSAISYLKKSSPILKQAFKSIKPLIKNPKKFIKNKLLSTLSKNKYEEFRILDQGLKSLSLFDKYRNVFLLNEGSSDELTKKLKLCWEISSECRFDRVRVWREIARLEGIRGNDVVSATYYIRAMRLLGSDRFGDLAEVIPTLNNNGFAREALVAEAMYGKPLVSNEMAKSILDKALSENKTNSKWEYEFIDDRRQASFYKVSIIVSLYNAAKKLPLFLQTIKYQTLIQVGVVEVILIDSGSPSDEYGAFVKAIEGLDIPIVFARSANRETIQSAWNRGIALSRSSYLTFLGVDETIVPECLEILAAELDKDKTLDWVQANSLVTNVDTQGRWVSDIMLYDRRDYKQDLVYLETCYLSWVGALYRRSIHDRFGYYDASFNAAGDTEFKGRVLPFIKTKVIPKTLGVFLNYPDERTTQHPRAEIEDLRAWYLHRTLSGIEYAFANRDHHEAEQLFYNCLRYRKSFCGHWSTDIEYAYNLGCFIQKHNPFSESAIIKYLPRIKELLSSYRSLDLISKISKTSTVAQIFSAKQSIKSIEEIYRTQINPTVEPVFQIFNDNRYEQHSFLWFTDISSSA
;
A
#
# COMPACT_ATOMS: atom_id res chain seq x y z
N MET A 1 -33.01 -40.69 10.91
CA MET A 1 -31.88 -40.09 11.65
C MET A 1 -32.23 -38.65 11.94
N LYS A 2 -32.05 -38.19 13.19
CA LYS A 2 -32.28 -36.81 13.64
C LYS A 2 -30.95 -36.10 13.79
N VAL A 3 -30.74 -35.05 13.00
CA VAL A 3 -29.50 -34.27 12.97
C VAL A 3 -29.77 -32.85 13.42
N LEU A 4 -29.07 -32.36 14.44
CA LEU A 4 -29.12 -30.96 14.85
C LEU A 4 -27.96 -30.19 14.22
N ILE A 5 -28.25 -29.24 13.34
CA ILE A 5 -27.28 -28.27 12.82
C ILE A 5 -27.18 -27.12 13.82
N ALA A 6 -26.01 -26.94 14.44
CA ALA A 6 -25.74 -25.88 15.40
C ALA A 6 -25.41 -24.54 14.70
N ASP A 7 -26.27 -24.12 13.77
CA ASP A 7 -26.22 -22.82 13.10
C ASP A 7 -27.62 -22.19 13.05
N PHE A 8 -27.67 -20.90 12.70
CA PHE A 8 -28.82 -20.04 12.95
C PHE A 8 -29.37 -19.43 11.67
N ASP A 9 -30.70 -19.38 11.56
CA ASP A 9 -31.44 -18.67 10.50
C ASP A 9 -31.00 -19.12 9.07
N LEU A 10 -30.95 -20.44 8.85
CA LEU A 10 -30.39 -21.05 7.63
C LEU A 10 -31.07 -20.62 6.33
N PHE A 11 -32.37 -20.31 6.35
CA PHE A 11 -33.16 -20.00 5.15
C PHE A 11 -33.34 -18.50 4.91
N SER A 12 -33.21 -17.68 5.95
CA SER A 12 -33.30 -16.21 5.84
C SER A 12 -31.93 -15.52 5.67
N LYS A 13 -30.83 -16.07 6.20
CA LYS A 13 -29.49 -15.48 6.03
C LYS A 13 -28.81 -15.92 4.73
N ILE A 14 -28.06 -14.98 4.14
CA ILE A 14 -27.24 -15.23 2.94
C ILE A 14 -25.78 -15.36 3.38
N GLY A 15 -25.21 -16.56 3.25
CA GLY A 15 -23.81 -16.85 3.57
C GLY A 15 -23.37 -18.20 3.00
N GLY A 16 -22.05 -18.43 2.94
CA GLY A 16 -21.46 -19.65 2.37
C GLY A 16 -21.83 -20.91 3.16
N GLY A 17 -21.69 -20.87 4.49
CA GLY A 17 -22.10 -21.95 5.38
C GLY A 17 -23.61 -22.21 5.34
N GLN A 18 -24.43 -21.15 5.35
CA GLN A 18 -25.89 -21.29 5.26
C GLN A 18 -26.31 -21.90 3.91
N THR A 19 -25.67 -21.50 2.80
CA THR A 19 -25.94 -22.09 1.48
C THR A 19 -25.54 -23.57 1.44
N PHE A 20 -24.40 -23.93 2.04
CA PHE A 20 -24.00 -25.32 2.19
C PHE A 20 -25.07 -26.14 2.93
N TYR A 21 -25.49 -25.70 4.12
CA TYR A 21 -26.45 -26.46 4.93
C TYR A 21 -27.83 -26.54 4.27
N ARG A 22 -28.31 -25.48 3.60
CA ARG A 22 -29.55 -25.56 2.80
C ARG A 22 -29.51 -26.65 1.74
N ASN A 23 -28.39 -26.74 1.02
CA ASN A 23 -28.24 -27.75 -0.03
C ASN A 23 -28.03 -29.15 0.56
N LEU A 24 -27.31 -29.26 1.68
CA LEU A 24 -27.13 -30.51 2.43
C LEU A 24 -28.50 -31.08 2.83
N ILE A 25 -29.37 -30.25 3.41
CA ILE A 25 -30.73 -30.63 3.80
C ILE A 25 -31.54 -31.06 2.57
N SER A 26 -31.55 -30.24 1.51
CA SER A 26 -32.35 -30.49 0.30
C SER A 26 -31.96 -31.78 -0.42
N LYS A 27 -30.67 -32.13 -0.45
CA LYS A 27 -30.17 -33.35 -1.11
C LYS A 27 -30.26 -34.61 -0.26
N ASN A 28 -30.63 -34.50 1.02
CA ASN A 28 -30.76 -35.64 1.94
C ASN A 28 -32.18 -35.72 2.55
N PRO A 29 -33.24 -35.94 1.73
CA PRO A 29 -34.64 -35.93 2.20
C PRO A 29 -34.98 -37.02 3.22
N ASN A 30 -34.12 -38.03 3.38
CA ASN A 30 -34.29 -39.15 4.31
C ASN A 30 -33.77 -38.86 5.74
N ILE A 31 -33.18 -37.68 5.96
CA ILE A 31 -32.64 -37.25 7.25
C ILE A 31 -33.46 -36.06 7.76
N ASP A 32 -33.93 -36.15 9.01
CA ASP A 32 -34.62 -35.04 9.67
C ASP A 32 -33.58 -34.08 10.27
N PHE A 33 -33.47 -32.90 9.68
CA PHE A 33 -32.58 -31.84 10.16
C PHE A 33 -33.32 -30.87 11.06
N TYR A 34 -32.70 -30.53 12.18
CA TYR A 34 -33.14 -29.51 13.12
C TYR A 34 -32.12 -28.38 13.13
N TYR A 35 -32.57 -27.13 13.23
CA TYR A 35 -31.67 -25.97 13.24
C TYR A 35 -32.27 -24.84 14.07
N PHE A 36 -31.47 -23.83 14.43
CA PHE A 36 -31.93 -22.74 15.27
C PHE A 36 -32.48 -21.57 14.46
N ARG A 37 -33.56 -20.94 14.94
CA ARG A 37 -34.05 -19.65 14.43
C ARG A 37 -34.08 -18.59 15.55
N ILE A 38 -33.72 -17.38 15.17
CA ILE A 38 -33.79 -16.16 15.99
C ILE A 38 -34.76 -15.17 15.35
N SER A 39 -34.63 -14.96 14.04
CA SER A 39 -35.38 -13.94 13.29
C SER A 39 -36.14 -14.50 12.08
N GLU A 40 -35.81 -15.72 11.67
CA GLU A 40 -36.44 -16.41 10.56
C GLU A 40 -37.93 -16.72 10.81
N GLN A 41 -38.77 -16.49 9.80
CA GLN A 41 -40.20 -16.79 9.84
C GLN A 41 -40.48 -18.21 9.37
N ALA A 42 -41.57 -18.82 9.86
CA ALA A 42 -41.94 -20.20 9.49
C ALA A 42 -42.21 -20.38 7.98
N SER A 43 -42.50 -19.31 7.25
CA SER A 43 -42.71 -19.31 5.79
C SER A 43 -41.42 -19.40 4.97
N ASP A 44 -40.26 -19.18 5.58
CA ASP A 44 -38.98 -19.03 4.86
C ASP A 44 -38.39 -20.38 4.44
N CYS A 45 -38.78 -21.47 5.10
CA CYS A 45 -38.39 -22.84 4.75
C CYS A 45 -39.56 -23.60 4.12
N GLN A 46 -39.34 -24.22 2.95
CA GLN A 46 -40.32 -25.05 2.25
C GLN A 46 -39.98 -26.55 2.27
N LEU A 47 -38.88 -26.94 2.94
CA LEU A 47 -38.41 -28.32 2.98
C LEU A 47 -39.05 -29.09 4.14
N THR A 48 -39.64 -30.25 3.87
CA THR A 48 -40.35 -31.08 4.86
C THR A 48 -39.44 -31.76 5.86
N ASN A 49 -38.15 -31.89 5.55
CA ASN A 49 -37.14 -32.51 6.41
C ASN A 49 -36.28 -31.48 7.19
N ALA A 50 -36.72 -30.21 7.25
CA ALA A 50 -36.05 -29.13 7.96
C ALA A 50 -36.96 -28.54 9.04
N HIS A 51 -36.55 -28.70 10.31
CA HIS A 51 -37.36 -28.41 11.48
C HIS A 51 -36.73 -27.28 12.32
N PRO A 52 -37.28 -26.06 12.32
CA PRO A 52 -36.74 -24.96 13.10
C PRO A 52 -36.97 -25.14 14.61
N ILE A 53 -36.01 -24.69 15.41
CA ILE A 53 -36.05 -24.63 16.87
C ILE A 53 -35.83 -23.19 17.31
N ASP A 54 -36.72 -22.67 18.16
CA ASP A 54 -36.57 -21.33 18.73
C ASP A 54 -35.35 -21.28 19.67
N PHE A 55 -34.40 -20.39 19.36
CA PHE A 55 -33.23 -20.18 20.21
C PHE A 55 -33.57 -19.31 21.42
N GLN A 56 -33.15 -19.76 22.61
CA GLN A 56 -33.37 -19.06 23.87
C GLN A 56 -32.06 -18.79 24.60
N GLU A 57 -31.79 -17.53 24.92
CA GLU A 57 -30.64 -17.15 25.73
C GLU A 57 -30.96 -17.29 27.23
N SER A 58 -30.32 -18.26 27.88
CA SER A 58 -30.40 -18.51 29.34
C SER A 58 -29.10 -18.20 30.08
N TYR A 59 -28.03 -17.92 29.34
CA TYR A 59 -26.68 -17.65 29.81
C TYR A 59 -26.18 -16.37 29.17
N HIS A 60 -25.64 -15.44 29.98
CA HIS A 60 -25.09 -14.19 29.51
C HIS A 60 -23.63 -14.04 29.95
N ILE A 61 -22.81 -13.45 29.07
CA ILE A 61 -21.39 -13.22 29.36
C ILE A 61 -21.18 -12.32 30.60
N SER A 62 -22.15 -11.44 30.89
CA SER A 62 -22.13 -10.53 32.05
C SER A 62 -22.03 -11.26 33.39
N ASP A 63 -22.57 -12.48 33.46
CA ASP A 63 -22.63 -13.27 34.71
C ASP A 63 -21.23 -13.78 35.11
N TYR A 64 -20.27 -13.71 34.19
CA TYR A 64 -18.92 -14.28 34.33
C TYR A 64 -17.80 -13.22 34.34
N LEU A 65 -18.14 -11.92 34.19
CA LEU A 65 -17.15 -10.82 34.14
C LEU A 65 -16.32 -10.62 35.42
N GLY A 66 -16.80 -11.11 36.57
CA GLY A 66 -16.10 -11.03 37.86
C GLY A 66 -15.13 -12.20 38.13
N PHE A 67 -14.69 -12.95 37.12
CA PHE A 67 -13.77 -14.08 37.27
C PHE A 67 -12.31 -13.61 37.23
N GLN A 68 -11.56 -13.87 38.31
CA GLN A 68 -10.16 -13.44 38.49
C GLN A 68 -9.14 -14.58 38.33
N ASP A 69 -9.58 -15.82 38.06
CA ASP A 69 -8.66 -16.94 37.86
C ASP A 69 -8.13 -16.93 36.41
N LEU A 70 -6.88 -17.35 36.22
CA LEU A 70 -6.21 -17.44 34.93
C LEU A 70 -6.70 -18.66 34.11
N THR A 71 -7.39 -19.60 34.75
CA THR A 71 -7.89 -20.84 34.11
C THR A 71 -9.37 -21.10 34.41
N PRO A 72 -10.23 -21.33 33.39
CA PRO A 72 -9.89 -21.29 31.97
C PRO A 72 -9.62 -19.86 31.46
N PRO A 73 -8.84 -19.70 30.38
CA PRO A 73 -8.57 -18.39 29.82
C PRO A 73 -9.85 -17.68 29.35
N GLN A 74 -9.91 -16.36 29.51
CA GLN A 74 -11.11 -15.58 29.20
C GLN A 74 -11.62 -15.75 27.76
N TRP A 75 -10.73 -15.99 26.80
CA TRP A 75 -11.11 -16.15 25.39
C TRP A 75 -12.03 -17.35 25.12
N ILE A 76 -12.11 -18.35 26.01
CA ILE A 76 -13.03 -19.50 25.83
C ILE A 76 -14.48 -19.20 26.25
N TYR A 77 -14.73 -18.06 26.92
CA TYR A 77 -15.99 -17.80 27.59
C TYR A 77 -17.12 -17.64 26.58
N GLY A 78 -16.85 -17.04 25.42
CA GLY A 78 -17.82 -16.91 24.34
C GLY A 78 -18.34 -18.27 23.87
N ALA A 79 -17.44 -19.22 23.63
CA ALA A 79 -17.79 -20.58 23.25
C ALA A 79 -18.60 -21.30 24.33
N PHE A 80 -18.21 -21.16 25.61
CA PHE A 80 -18.94 -21.72 26.75
C PHE A 80 -20.38 -21.20 26.86
N ILE A 81 -20.59 -19.89 26.71
CA ILE A 81 -21.92 -19.28 26.78
C ILE A 81 -22.79 -19.74 25.61
N LYS A 82 -22.24 -19.72 24.39
CA LYS A 82 -22.97 -20.14 23.19
C LYS A 82 -23.36 -21.61 23.25
N ALA A 83 -22.44 -22.49 23.66
CA ALA A 83 -22.71 -23.92 23.85
C ALA A 83 -23.84 -24.17 24.87
N ASN A 84 -23.85 -23.43 25.99
CA ASN A 84 -24.90 -23.55 27.00
C ASN A 84 -26.27 -23.07 26.52
N ASN A 85 -26.35 -21.95 25.78
CA ASN A 85 -27.61 -21.46 25.23
C ASN A 85 -28.18 -22.43 24.18
N ILE A 86 -27.32 -23.01 23.34
CA ILE A 86 -27.70 -24.07 22.40
C ILE A 86 -28.24 -25.28 23.16
N ALA A 87 -27.49 -25.81 24.13
CA ALA A 87 -27.89 -26.98 24.90
C ALA A 87 -29.19 -26.75 25.69
N SER A 88 -29.36 -25.59 26.31
CA SER A 88 -30.57 -25.22 27.06
C SER A 88 -31.80 -25.12 26.16
N SER A 89 -31.65 -24.64 24.92
CA SER A 89 -32.76 -24.49 23.96
C SER A 89 -33.32 -25.83 23.48
N VAL A 90 -32.56 -26.91 23.63
CA VAL A 90 -32.96 -28.28 23.24
C VAL A 90 -32.94 -29.25 24.42
N SER A 91 -33.00 -28.74 25.65
CA SER A 91 -32.99 -29.54 26.87
C SER A 91 -34.03 -30.66 26.83
N GLY A 92 -33.63 -31.88 27.23
CA GLY A 92 -34.48 -33.07 27.26
C GLY A 92 -34.78 -33.70 25.89
N ARG A 93 -34.20 -33.20 24.80
CA ARG A 93 -34.34 -33.81 23.45
C ARG A 93 -33.20 -34.80 23.17
N ARG A 94 -33.44 -35.68 22.19
CA ARG A 94 -32.46 -36.63 21.64
C ARG A 94 -32.15 -36.31 20.18
N PHE A 95 -30.86 -36.33 19.84
CA PHE A 95 -30.36 -36.25 18.46
C PHE A 95 -29.34 -37.36 18.21
N ASP A 96 -29.37 -37.96 17.03
CA ASP A 96 -28.38 -38.98 16.64
C ASP A 96 -27.05 -38.29 16.33
N VAL A 97 -27.11 -37.11 15.71
CA VAL A 97 -25.93 -36.32 15.33
C VAL A 97 -26.17 -34.85 15.64
N VAL A 98 -25.12 -34.16 16.10
CA VAL A 98 -25.06 -32.70 16.14
C VAL A 98 -23.95 -32.23 15.19
N ASP A 99 -24.32 -31.61 14.09
CA ASP A 99 -23.42 -31.07 13.08
C ASP A 99 -23.12 -29.60 13.40
N ILE A 100 -21.83 -29.27 13.57
CA ILE A 100 -21.37 -27.93 13.93
C ILE A 100 -20.42 -27.37 12.87
N PRO A 101 -20.53 -26.09 12.50
CA PRO A 101 -19.59 -25.47 11.58
C PRO A 101 -18.26 -25.11 12.25
N ASP A 102 -17.15 -25.22 11.52
CA ASP A 102 -15.80 -24.86 12.00
C ASP A 102 -15.52 -23.36 12.10
N TYR A 103 -16.30 -22.52 11.42
CA TYR A 103 -16.21 -21.06 11.51
C TYR A 103 -16.72 -20.49 12.85
N GLU A 104 -17.20 -21.34 13.76
CA GLU A 104 -17.64 -20.99 15.09
C GLU A 104 -16.98 -21.92 16.12
N GLN A 105 -16.60 -21.42 17.29
CA GLN A 105 -15.76 -22.17 18.24
C GLN A 105 -16.55 -22.87 19.37
N MET A 106 -17.87 -22.97 19.23
CA MET A 106 -18.77 -23.50 20.26
C MET A 106 -18.58 -25.00 20.54
N GLY A 107 -18.05 -25.77 19.58
CA GLY A 107 -17.77 -27.19 19.71
C GLY A 107 -16.79 -27.53 20.82
N THR A 108 -15.91 -26.59 21.20
CA THR A 108 -15.00 -26.73 22.34
C THR A 108 -15.70 -27.10 23.66
N MET A 109 -16.95 -26.65 23.85
CA MET A 109 -17.69 -26.77 25.12
C MET A 109 -19.07 -27.45 24.97
N LEU A 110 -19.42 -27.89 23.77
CA LEU A 110 -20.79 -28.34 23.47
C LEU A 110 -21.14 -29.67 24.14
N ARG A 111 -20.23 -30.64 24.15
CA ARG A 111 -20.43 -31.94 24.81
C ARG A 111 -20.75 -31.81 26.31
N PRO A 112 -19.93 -31.14 27.13
CA PRO A 112 -20.26 -31.00 28.55
C PRO A 112 -21.51 -30.12 28.77
N ALA A 113 -21.83 -29.19 27.87
CA ALA A 113 -23.09 -28.44 27.90
C ALA A 113 -24.31 -29.34 27.70
N PHE A 114 -24.31 -30.21 26.68
CA PHE A 114 -25.40 -31.17 26.46
C PHE A 114 -25.59 -32.12 27.64
N LYS A 115 -24.49 -32.63 28.21
CA LYS A 115 -24.52 -33.45 29.43
C LYS A 115 -25.17 -32.71 30.61
N HIS A 116 -24.86 -31.42 30.79
CA HIS A 116 -25.43 -30.62 31.87
C HIS A 116 -26.94 -30.34 31.69
N HIS A 117 -27.39 -30.16 30.45
CA HIS A 117 -28.79 -29.82 30.11
C HIS A 117 -29.67 -31.04 29.77
N ASN A 118 -29.20 -32.26 30.06
CA ASN A 118 -29.90 -33.51 29.77
C ASN A 118 -30.31 -33.64 28.29
N VAL A 119 -29.41 -33.27 27.37
CA VAL A 119 -29.59 -33.49 25.94
C VAL A 119 -28.85 -34.76 25.57
N ASP A 120 -29.57 -35.72 25.00
CA ASP A 120 -29.03 -37.01 24.58
C ASP A 120 -28.48 -36.90 23.15
N VAL A 121 -27.17 -37.06 22.99
CA VAL A 121 -26.46 -36.90 21.71
C VAL A 121 -25.48 -38.06 21.54
N GLU A 122 -25.65 -38.84 20.46
CA GLU A 122 -24.72 -39.93 20.18
C GLU A 122 -23.38 -39.40 19.64
N ARG A 123 -23.43 -38.51 18.63
CA ARG A 123 -22.22 -37.97 17.99
C ARG A 123 -22.26 -36.46 17.78
N ILE A 124 -21.12 -35.79 17.97
CA ILE A 124 -20.87 -34.39 17.60
C ILE A 124 -19.90 -34.38 16.42
N VAL A 125 -20.32 -33.78 15.31
CA VAL A 125 -19.62 -33.79 14.03
C VAL A 125 -19.23 -32.36 13.67
N LEU A 126 -17.97 -32.16 13.26
CA LEU A 126 -17.45 -30.87 12.78
C LEU A 126 -17.48 -30.82 11.25
N SER A 127 -18.28 -29.92 10.70
CA SER A 127 -18.29 -29.57 9.28
C SER A 127 -17.24 -28.50 8.99
N MET A 128 -16.25 -28.88 8.18
CA MET A 128 -15.04 -28.12 7.91
C MET A 128 -15.20 -27.23 6.66
N HIS A 129 -15.60 -25.98 6.87
CA HIS A 129 -15.83 -24.97 5.83
C HIS A 129 -14.68 -23.97 5.65
N GLY A 130 -13.88 -23.74 6.69
CA GLY A 130 -12.74 -22.82 6.69
C GLY A 130 -12.62 -22.00 7.97
N ASN A 131 -11.41 -21.93 8.51
CA ASN A 131 -11.12 -21.23 9.77
C ASN A 131 -11.23 -19.70 9.68
N ILE A 132 -11.74 -19.09 10.76
CA ILE A 132 -11.82 -17.62 10.89
C ILE A 132 -10.44 -17.03 11.15
N SER A 133 -9.56 -17.72 11.88
CA SER A 133 -8.18 -17.26 12.10
C SER A 133 -7.42 -17.06 10.77
N THR A 134 -7.60 -17.99 9.84
CA THR A 134 -7.03 -17.93 8.49
C THR A 134 -7.66 -16.80 7.69
N SER A 135 -8.98 -16.64 7.78
CA SER A 135 -9.69 -15.52 7.15
C SER A 135 -9.18 -14.16 7.66
N GLN A 136 -8.97 -14.00 8.97
CA GLN A 136 -8.44 -12.78 9.59
C GLN A 136 -6.99 -12.48 9.18
N ARG A 137 -6.16 -13.52 9.04
CA ARG A 137 -4.78 -13.41 8.55
C ARG A 137 -4.73 -12.82 7.15
N PHE A 138 -5.67 -13.21 6.29
CA PHE A 138 -5.75 -12.74 4.90
C PHE A 138 -6.67 -11.54 4.68
N ASP A 139 -7.11 -10.86 5.75
CA ASP A 139 -8.02 -9.72 5.65
C ASP A 139 -7.31 -8.39 5.32
N TRP A 140 -8.08 -7.37 4.96
CA TRP A 140 -7.65 -6.00 4.72
C TRP A 140 -7.12 -5.31 5.98
N PHE A 141 -7.72 -5.57 7.14
CA PHE A 141 -7.63 -4.69 8.30
C PHE A 141 -6.53 -5.06 9.30
N ASN A 142 -6.08 -6.32 9.30
CA ASN A 142 -5.15 -6.83 10.31
C ASN A 142 -3.69 -6.88 9.87
N GLY A 143 -3.40 -6.55 8.60
CA GLY A 143 -2.03 -6.50 8.08
C GLY A 143 -1.27 -7.84 8.15
N GLY A 144 -1.96 -8.97 8.08
CA GLY A 144 -1.35 -10.30 8.19
C GLY A 144 -1.28 -10.87 9.62
N ASN A 145 -1.66 -10.09 10.64
CA ASN A 145 -1.61 -10.56 12.03
C ASN A 145 -2.67 -11.64 12.29
N THR A 146 -2.30 -12.65 13.07
CA THR A 146 -3.17 -13.79 13.40
C THR A 146 -3.54 -13.77 14.89
N ASN A 147 -4.82 -14.00 15.20
CA ASN A 147 -5.29 -14.15 16.58
C ASN A 147 -4.94 -15.54 17.11
N GLN A 148 -3.84 -15.65 17.85
CA GLN A 148 -3.34 -16.93 18.40
C GLN A 148 -4.36 -17.64 19.30
N ALA A 149 -5.18 -16.89 20.06
CA ALA A 149 -6.21 -17.48 20.91
C ALA A 149 -7.34 -18.13 20.09
N LEU A 150 -7.63 -17.59 18.90
CA LEU A 150 -8.62 -18.16 17.98
C LEU A 150 -8.08 -19.42 17.30
N VAL A 151 -6.82 -19.40 16.84
CA VAL A 151 -6.14 -20.60 16.29
C VAL A 151 -6.19 -21.75 17.28
N LEU A 152 -5.92 -21.47 18.55
CA LEU A 152 -5.98 -22.48 19.61
C LEU A 152 -7.41 -22.99 19.83
N GLN A 153 -8.44 -22.14 19.78
CA GLN A 153 -9.83 -22.56 19.90
C GLN A 153 -10.27 -23.46 18.74
N GLU A 154 -9.89 -23.11 17.51
CA GLU A 154 -10.18 -23.92 16.32
C GLU A 154 -9.53 -25.31 16.47
N LYS A 155 -8.27 -25.38 16.92
CA LYS A 155 -7.60 -26.65 17.21
C LYS A 155 -8.27 -27.46 18.32
N LEU A 156 -8.61 -26.82 19.44
CA LEU A 156 -9.31 -27.47 20.54
C LEU A 156 -10.67 -28.02 20.08
N GLN A 157 -11.41 -27.26 19.29
CA GLN A 157 -12.69 -27.71 18.72
C GLN A 157 -12.49 -28.91 17.82
N TYR A 158 -11.51 -28.84 16.92
CA TYR A 158 -11.13 -29.94 16.05
C TYR A 158 -10.88 -31.19 16.90
N ASP A 159 -10.07 -31.10 17.95
CA ASP A 159 -9.65 -32.24 18.77
C ASP A 159 -10.78 -32.93 19.56
N VAL A 160 -11.80 -32.19 20.00
CA VAL A 160 -12.83 -32.72 20.92
C VAL A 160 -14.05 -33.34 20.25
N VAL A 161 -14.34 -33.05 18.99
CA VAL A 161 -15.51 -33.62 18.28
C VAL A 161 -15.30 -35.10 17.94
N ASP A 162 -16.39 -35.84 17.73
CA ASP A 162 -16.32 -37.28 17.40
C ASP A 162 -15.89 -37.51 15.95
N ILE A 163 -16.38 -36.69 15.02
CA ILE A 163 -16.15 -36.87 13.59
C ILE A 163 -15.83 -35.50 12.98
N ARG A 164 -14.93 -35.46 12.00
CA ARG A 164 -14.73 -34.27 11.15
C ARG A 164 -14.99 -34.64 9.70
N TYR A 165 -15.63 -33.75 8.96
CA TYR A 165 -15.76 -33.92 7.52
C TYR A 165 -15.68 -32.60 6.78
N GLY A 166 -15.29 -32.64 5.51
CA GLY A 166 -15.16 -31.45 4.69
C GLY A 166 -15.31 -31.75 3.21
N ILE A 167 -15.61 -30.71 2.43
CA ILE A 167 -15.80 -30.79 0.98
C ILE A 167 -14.53 -30.49 0.17
N SER A 168 -13.41 -30.28 0.83
CA SER A 168 -12.14 -29.93 0.20
C SER A 168 -11.02 -30.84 0.70
N LYS A 169 -10.51 -31.71 -0.16
CA LYS A 169 -9.37 -32.58 0.18
C LYS A 169 -8.16 -31.78 0.62
N THR A 170 -7.89 -30.64 -0.04
CA THR A 170 -6.80 -29.73 0.33
C THR A 170 -6.96 -29.21 1.75
N TYR A 171 -8.16 -28.74 2.12
CA TYR A 171 -8.38 -28.26 3.49
C TYR A 171 -8.31 -29.37 4.53
N LEU A 172 -8.78 -30.58 4.21
CA LEU A 172 -8.65 -31.73 5.10
C LEU A 172 -7.17 -32.11 5.33
N GLU A 173 -6.33 -32.01 4.31
CA GLU A 173 -4.89 -32.26 4.41
C GLU A 173 -4.15 -31.18 5.21
N GLU A 174 -4.54 -29.91 5.12
CA GLU A 174 -3.97 -28.83 5.95
C GLU A 174 -4.09 -29.15 7.45
N TRP A 175 -5.16 -29.84 7.85
CA TRP A 175 -5.35 -30.26 9.24
C TRP A 175 -4.51 -31.47 9.64
N LYS A 176 -4.14 -32.34 8.69
CA LYS A 176 -3.26 -33.50 8.94
C LYS A 176 -1.87 -33.09 9.43
N ASP A 177 -1.39 -31.92 9.00
CA ASP A 177 -0.13 -31.36 9.49
C ASP A 177 -0.15 -31.04 11.00
N SER A 178 -1.34 -30.92 11.59
CA SER A 178 -1.54 -30.54 13.00
C SER A 178 -2.14 -31.65 13.88
N SER A 179 -2.67 -32.72 13.28
CA SER A 179 -3.38 -33.79 13.98
C SER A 179 -3.57 -35.02 13.10
N ASP A 180 -3.36 -36.22 13.66
CA ASP A 180 -3.57 -37.50 12.98
C ASP A 180 -5.02 -38.00 13.01
N LEU A 181 -5.95 -37.19 13.53
CA LEU A 181 -7.35 -37.57 13.71
C LEU A 181 -8.07 -37.68 12.36
N LEU A 182 -8.90 -38.72 12.21
CA LEU A 182 -9.54 -39.04 10.94
C LEU A 182 -10.53 -37.94 10.52
N SER A 183 -10.39 -37.48 9.27
CA SER A 183 -11.34 -36.55 8.65
C SER A 183 -11.89 -37.14 7.36
N HIS A 184 -13.21 -37.08 7.19
CA HIS A 184 -13.92 -37.67 6.06
C HIS A 184 -14.12 -36.66 4.93
N TYR A 185 -13.92 -37.10 3.69
CA TYR A 185 -14.21 -36.29 2.51
C TYR A 185 -15.66 -36.50 2.09
N LEU A 186 -16.42 -35.39 1.98
CA LEU A 186 -17.74 -35.39 1.37
C LEU A 186 -17.61 -34.77 -0.03
N ASN A 187 -17.93 -35.54 -1.07
CA ASN A 187 -17.86 -35.03 -2.44
C ASN A 187 -18.75 -33.77 -2.58
N PRO A 188 -18.22 -32.63 -3.08
CA PRO A 188 -18.98 -31.39 -3.26
C PRO A 188 -20.29 -31.55 -4.05
N LEU A 189 -20.37 -32.50 -4.99
CA LEU A 189 -21.58 -32.75 -5.77
C LEU A 189 -22.75 -33.27 -4.91
N SER A 190 -22.46 -33.81 -3.72
CA SER A 190 -23.47 -34.20 -2.72
C SER A 190 -24.18 -32.99 -2.09
N VAL A 191 -23.66 -31.78 -2.27
CA VAL A 191 -24.20 -30.52 -1.73
C VAL A 191 -24.28 -29.38 -2.75
N ILE A 192 -23.88 -29.60 -4.02
CA ILE A 192 -23.95 -28.59 -5.09
C ILE A 192 -24.64 -29.20 -6.31
N SER A 193 -25.48 -28.41 -6.98
CA SER A 193 -26.03 -28.76 -8.30
C SER A 193 -25.24 -28.03 -9.38
N LEU A 194 -24.83 -28.75 -10.42
CA LEU A 194 -24.12 -28.14 -11.54
C LEU A 194 -25.10 -27.37 -12.45
N PRO A 195 -24.75 -26.14 -12.88
CA PRO A 195 -25.56 -25.38 -13.82
C PRO A 195 -25.62 -26.04 -15.20
N LYS A 196 -26.61 -25.65 -16.00
CA LYS A 196 -26.69 -26.05 -17.41
C LYS A 196 -25.79 -25.15 -18.25
N PRO A 197 -24.89 -25.71 -19.09
CA PRO A 197 -24.04 -24.89 -19.96
C PRO A 197 -24.88 -24.06 -20.94
N GLN A 198 -24.52 -22.78 -21.12
CA GLN A 198 -25.19 -21.87 -22.02
C GLN A 198 -24.22 -21.25 -23.04
N CYS A 199 -24.67 -21.16 -24.30
CA CYS A 199 -23.95 -20.45 -25.35
C CYS A 199 -24.06 -18.93 -25.16
N ALA A 200 -22.97 -18.21 -25.37
CA ALA A 200 -23.03 -16.75 -25.46
C ALA A 200 -23.72 -16.31 -26.75
N LYS A 201 -24.52 -15.24 -26.68
CA LYS A 201 -25.03 -14.57 -27.87
C LYS A 201 -23.86 -14.04 -28.73
N PRO A 202 -23.84 -14.28 -30.05
CA PRO A 202 -22.82 -13.73 -30.94
C PRO A 202 -22.74 -12.20 -30.81
N SER A 203 -21.51 -11.66 -30.75
CA SER A 203 -21.29 -10.21 -30.71
C SER A 203 -19.87 -9.87 -31.17
N ALA A 204 -19.74 -8.74 -31.88
CA ALA A 204 -18.45 -8.20 -32.27
C ALA A 204 -17.67 -7.55 -31.10
N LYS A 205 -18.30 -7.36 -29.93
CA LYS A 205 -17.64 -6.78 -28.76
C LYS A 205 -16.65 -7.75 -28.14
N LYS A 206 -15.53 -7.22 -27.64
CA LYS A 206 -14.56 -7.97 -26.82
C LYS A 206 -15.19 -8.47 -25.52
N PRO A 207 -14.71 -9.57 -24.93
CA PRO A 207 -15.25 -10.10 -23.69
C PRO A 207 -15.05 -9.13 -22.51
N ASN A 208 -15.94 -9.20 -21.52
CA ASN A 208 -15.81 -8.50 -20.23
C ASN A 208 -14.97 -9.32 -19.25
N LEU A 209 -14.26 -8.66 -18.33
CA LEU A 209 -13.57 -9.29 -17.21
C LEU A 209 -14.40 -9.12 -15.94
N ASN A 210 -14.71 -10.20 -15.24
CA ASN A 210 -15.53 -10.12 -14.03
C ASN A 210 -14.87 -10.87 -12.86
N PHE A 211 -14.71 -10.18 -11.74
CA PHE A 211 -14.56 -10.80 -10.44
C PHE A 211 -15.93 -10.93 -9.78
N VAL A 212 -16.26 -12.09 -9.22
CA VAL A 212 -17.54 -12.34 -8.56
C VAL A 212 -17.31 -12.90 -7.17
N GLY A 213 -17.83 -12.20 -6.15
CA GLY A 213 -17.78 -12.64 -4.76
C GLY A 213 -17.59 -11.50 -3.77
N ARG A 214 -17.69 -11.81 -2.47
CA ARG A 214 -17.34 -10.88 -1.40
C ARG A 214 -15.96 -10.29 -1.62
N THR A 215 -15.81 -8.99 -1.37
CA THR A 215 -14.56 -8.25 -1.60
C THR A 215 -13.51 -8.46 -0.50
N GLU A 216 -13.46 -9.64 0.11
CA GLU A 216 -12.45 -10.03 1.09
C GLU A 216 -11.08 -10.15 0.41
N LYS A 217 -10.02 -9.67 1.06
CA LYS A 217 -8.66 -9.68 0.47
C LYS A 217 -8.17 -11.09 0.12
N ARG A 218 -8.57 -12.11 0.89
CA ARG A 218 -8.27 -13.54 0.60
C ARG A 218 -8.84 -14.02 -0.74
N LYS A 219 -9.97 -13.46 -1.19
CA LYS A 219 -10.61 -13.83 -2.46
C LYS A 219 -9.92 -13.21 -3.68
N GLY A 220 -9.04 -12.24 -3.45
CA GLY A 220 -8.18 -11.65 -4.48
C GLY A 220 -8.77 -10.52 -5.34
N PRO A 221 -9.75 -9.69 -4.91
CA PRO A 221 -10.20 -8.57 -5.75
C PRO A 221 -9.08 -7.56 -6.06
N ASP A 222 -8.07 -7.44 -5.19
CA ASP A 222 -6.82 -6.70 -5.45
C ASP A 222 -6.02 -7.34 -6.60
N THR A 223 -5.90 -8.66 -6.60
CA THR A 223 -5.20 -9.43 -7.64
C THR A 223 -5.93 -9.30 -8.97
N PHE A 224 -7.27 -9.29 -8.97
CA PHE A 224 -8.09 -9.01 -10.15
C PHE A 224 -7.77 -7.62 -10.73
N ILE A 225 -7.73 -6.57 -9.90
CA ILE A 225 -7.36 -5.22 -10.35
C ILE A 225 -5.97 -5.22 -10.97
N ASN A 226 -5.01 -5.94 -10.35
CA ASN A 226 -3.65 -6.01 -10.88
C ASN A 226 -3.60 -6.75 -12.22
N ILE A 227 -4.30 -7.87 -12.37
CA ILE A 227 -4.41 -8.60 -13.65
C ILE A 227 -5.03 -7.72 -14.73
N ALA A 228 -6.15 -7.05 -14.44
CA ALA A 228 -6.80 -6.15 -15.38
C ALA A 228 -5.87 -5.00 -15.82
N TRP A 229 -5.05 -4.48 -14.90
CA TRP A 229 -4.07 -3.44 -15.20
C TRP A 229 -2.90 -3.88 -16.06
N TRP A 230 -2.53 -5.15 -15.97
CA TRP A 230 -1.44 -5.74 -16.76
C TRP A 230 -1.90 -6.34 -18.09
N LEU A 231 -3.20 -6.51 -18.31
CA LEU A 231 -3.72 -6.94 -19.60
C LEU A 231 -3.76 -5.77 -20.59
N PRO A 232 -3.43 -5.98 -21.88
CA PRO A 232 -3.59 -4.94 -22.90
C PRO A 232 -5.03 -4.42 -22.91
N ARG A 233 -5.21 -3.09 -22.88
CA ARG A 233 -6.56 -2.52 -22.70
C ARG A 233 -7.51 -2.90 -23.84
N ALA A 234 -6.98 -3.08 -25.04
CA ALA A 234 -7.72 -3.49 -26.23
C ALA A 234 -8.19 -4.97 -26.20
N ALA A 235 -7.73 -5.77 -25.24
CA ALA A 235 -8.06 -7.20 -25.14
C ALA A 235 -9.49 -7.46 -24.61
N TYR A 236 -10.05 -6.51 -23.87
CA TYR A 236 -11.34 -6.68 -23.19
C TYR A 236 -12.20 -5.41 -23.28
N ASN A 237 -13.51 -5.55 -23.10
CA ASN A 237 -14.46 -4.43 -23.19
C ASN A 237 -14.52 -3.64 -21.88
N GLN A 238 -14.91 -4.30 -20.78
CA GLN A 238 -15.03 -3.71 -19.44
C GLN A 238 -14.50 -4.67 -18.37
N ALA A 239 -14.10 -4.13 -17.21
CA ALA A 239 -13.71 -4.91 -16.04
C ALA A 239 -14.61 -4.56 -14.84
N SER A 240 -15.13 -5.56 -14.13
CA SER A 240 -16.03 -5.35 -12.99
C SER A 240 -15.72 -6.24 -11.79
N ILE A 241 -15.87 -5.69 -10.59
CA ILE A 241 -15.91 -6.42 -9.32
C ILE A 241 -17.37 -6.45 -8.87
N ILE A 242 -17.94 -7.64 -8.77
CA ILE A 242 -19.36 -7.86 -8.46
C ILE A 242 -19.45 -8.57 -7.10
N GLY A 243 -19.98 -7.88 -6.09
CA GLY A 243 -20.16 -8.49 -4.78
C GLY A 243 -20.30 -7.49 -3.64
N SER A 244 -20.54 -8.01 -2.45
CA SER A 244 -20.67 -7.19 -1.24
C SER A 244 -19.32 -6.79 -0.65
N ASP A 245 -19.32 -5.62 -0.01
CA ASP A 245 -18.22 -5.12 0.79
C ASP A 245 -17.93 -6.05 1.98
N SER A 246 -16.66 -6.20 2.34
CA SER A 246 -16.24 -6.78 3.62
C SER A 246 -15.89 -5.67 4.59
N PHE A 247 -16.26 -5.84 5.85
CA PHE A 247 -16.06 -4.84 6.90
C PHE A 247 -15.12 -5.35 7.99
N ASP A 248 -14.45 -4.43 8.67
CA ASP A 248 -13.69 -4.76 9.87
C ASP A 248 -14.62 -5.19 11.02
N SER A 249 -14.04 -5.70 12.12
CA SER A 249 -14.82 -6.19 13.26
C SER A 249 -15.76 -5.15 13.89
N GLY A 250 -15.45 -3.85 13.70
CA GLY A 250 -16.27 -2.74 14.17
C GLY A 250 -17.35 -2.25 13.20
N GLY A 251 -17.32 -2.70 11.94
CA GLY A 251 -18.19 -2.17 10.88
C GLY A 251 -17.86 -0.74 10.44
N GLU A 252 -16.69 -0.21 10.83
CA GLU A 252 -16.28 1.17 10.57
C GLU A 252 -15.52 1.31 9.25
N ALA A 253 -14.76 0.29 8.85
CA ALA A 253 -13.95 0.30 7.63
C ALA A 253 -14.44 -0.74 6.62
N SER A 254 -14.70 -0.31 5.38
CA SER A 254 -15.08 -1.18 4.26
C SER A 254 -13.88 -1.49 3.36
N SER A 255 -13.80 -2.70 2.83
CA SER A 255 -12.88 -3.10 1.75
C SER A 255 -12.97 -2.17 0.54
N ARG A 256 -14.15 -1.59 0.28
CA ARG A 256 -14.40 -0.63 -0.79
C ARG A 256 -13.42 0.53 -0.79
N PHE A 257 -13.05 1.04 0.39
CA PHE A 257 -12.05 2.12 0.51
C PHE A 257 -10.71 1.72 -0.12
N PHE A 258 -10.22 0.50 0.14
CA PHE A 258 -8.96 0.01 -0.39
C PHE A 258 -9.04 -0.21 -1.90
N LEU A 259 -10.15 -0.77 -2.38
CA LEU A 259 -10.38 -1.04 -3.79
C LEU A 259 -10.53 0.24 -4.61
N ASP A 260 -11.34 1.21 -4.15
CA ASP A 260 -11.50 2.51 -4.82
C ASP A 260 -10.16 3.25 -4.89
N LYS A 261 -9.35 3.19 -3.83
CA LYS A 261 -7.98 3.76 -3.82
C LYS A 261 -7.10 3.09 -4.86
N MET A 262 -7.10 1.75 -4.91
CA MET A 262 -6.29 0.97 -5.85
C MET A 262 -6.71 1.24 -7.31
N VAL A 263 -8.01 1.24 -7.61
CA VAL A 263 -8.55 1.57 -8.94
C VAL A 263 -8.19 3.00 -9.33
N SER A 264 -8.36 3.96 -8.42
CA SER A 264 -8.06 5.38 -8.68
C SER A 264 -6.58 5.63 -9.00
N ASN A 265 -5.69 4.88 -8.36
CA ASN A 265 -4.25 4.99 -8.57
C ASN A 265 -3.77 4.35 -9.87
N ARG A 266 -4.48 3.33 -10.37
CA ARG A 266 -4.03 2.47 -11.49
C ARG A 266 -4.78 2.75 -12.79
N MET A 267 -6.08 2.49 -12.78
CA MET A 267 -6.96 2.54 -13.96
C MET A 267 -8.27 3.24 -13.62
N LYS A 268 -8.16 4.53 -13.27
CA LYS A 268 -9.29 5.33 -12.82
C LYS A 268 -10.42 5.29 -13.86
N SER A 269 -11.64 4.97 -13.40
CA SER A 269 -12.85 4.87 -14.21
C SER A 269 -12.90 3.69 -15.21
N GLU A 270 -11.97 2.75 -15.15
CA GLU A 270 -11.97 1.57 -16.04
C GLU A 270 -12.46 0.28 -15.38
N ILE A 271 -12.42 0.21 -14.04
CA ILE A 271 -12.94 -0.90 -13.26
C ILE A 271 -14.18 -0.44 -12.49
N SER A 272 -15.30 -1.13 -12.70
CA SER A 272 -16.56 -0.86 -12.01
C SER A 272 -16.72 -1.76 -10.79
N LEU A 273 -17.09 -1.19 -9.65
CA LEU A 273 -17.43 -1.95 -8.44
C LEU A 273 -18.95 -1.95 -8.27
N LEU A 274 -19.55 -3.09 -8.59
CA LEU A 274 -20.99 -3.32 -8.65
C LEU A 274 -21.48 -4.04 -7.39
N SER A 275 -22.73 -3.80 -7.02
CA SER A 275 -23.41 -4.50 -5.93
C SER A 275 -23.47 -6.01 -6.16
N ALA A 276 -23.67 -6.77 -5.09
CA ALA A 276 -23.94 -8.20 -5.19
C ALA A 276 -25.17 -8.48 -6.07
N MET A 277 -25.09 -9.55 -6.85
CA MET A 277 -26.15 -10.03 -7.75
C MET A 277 -26.68 -11.38 -7.25
N SER A 278 -27.95 -11.68 -7.53
CA SER A 278 -28.48 -13.03 -7.32
C SER A 278 -27.84 -14.05 -8.27
N TYR A 279 -28.04 -15.34 -8.01
CA TYR A 279 -27.55 -16.39 -8.89
C TYR A 279 -28.14 -16.28 -10.31
N GLU A 280 -29.44 -16.03 -10.43
CA GLU A 280 -30.14 -15.85 -11.72
C GLU A 280 -29.61 -14.62 -12.46
N GLU A 281 -29.31 -13.55 -11.74
CA GLU A 281 -28.71 -12.36 -12.32
C GLU A 281 -27.29 -12.62 -12.84
N LEU A 282 -26.47 -13.36 -12.09
CA LEU A 282 -25.13 -13.75 -12.53
C LEU A 282 -25.19 -14.64 -13.78
N GLU A 283 -26.10 -15.61 -13.81
CA GLU A 283 -26.32 -16.47 -14.97
C GLU A 283 -26.70 -15.65 -16.21
N GLN A 284 -27.68 -14.75 -16.08
CA GLN A 284 -28.23 -13.98 -17.20
C GLN A 284 -27.36 -12.80 -17.65
N LYS A 285 -26.67 -12.12 -16.71
CA LYS A 285 -25.92 -10.88 -16.99
C LYS A 285 -24.42 -11.11 -17.13
N VAL A 286 -23.88 -12.17 -16.52
CA VAL A 286 -22.41 -12.41 -16.45
C VAL A 286 -22.02 -13.68 -17.19
N PHE A 287 -22.49 -14.86 -16.77
CA PHE A 287 -21.97 -16.14 -17.26
C PHE A 287 -22.44 -16.48 -18.68
N SER A 288 -23.69 -16.15 -19.03
CA SER A 288 -24.22 -16.32 -20.39
C SER A 288 -23.77 -15.24 -21.38
N THR A 289 -23.10 -14.18 -20.93
CA THR A 289 -22.60 -13.11 -21.81
C THR A 289 -21.14 -13.37 -22.21
N ARG A 290 -20.61 -12.60 -23.18
CA ARG A 290 -19.18 -12.66 -23.55
C ARG A 290 -18.33 -12.14 -22.39
N SER A 291 -17.95 -13.03 -21.49
CA SER A 291 -17.25 -12.75 -20.25
C SER A 291 -16.16 -13.78 -19.99
N LEU A 292 -15.09 -13.36 -19.32
CA LEU A 292 -14.11 -14.18 -18.64
C LEU A 292 -14.22 -13.88 -17.13
N THR A 293 -14.57 -14.88 -16.34
CA THR A 293 -14.64 -14.76 -14.89
C THR A 293 -13.25 -15.04 -14.29
N ILE A 294 -12.74 -14.14 -13.47
CA ILE A 294 -11.41 -14.21 -12.87
C ILE A 294 -11.58 -14.23 -11.35
N LEU A 295 -11.26 -15.36 -10.73
CA LEU A 295 -11.39 -15.63 -9.30
C LEU A 295 -10.01 -15.96 -8.71
N PRO A 296 -9.14 -14.95 -8.51
CA PRO A 296 -7.75 -15.13 -8.13
C PRO A 296 -7.60 -15.31 -6.61
N SER A 297 -8.39 -16.21 -6.04
CA SER A 297 -8.40 -16.45 -4.59
C SER A 297 -7.02 -16.91 -4.11
N LYS A 298 -6.48 -16.19 -3.14
CA LYS A 298 -5.23 -16.51 -2.44
C LYS A 298 -5.41 -17.66 -1.47
N TYR A 299 -6.63 -17.75 -0.91
CA TYR A 299 -7.07 -18.85 -0.07
C TYR A 299 -8.59 -18.99 -0.14
N ASP A 300 -9.06 -20.15 -0.59
CA ASP A 300 -10.47 -20.56 -0.51
C ASP A 300 -10.54 -22.08 -0.39
N THR A 301 -11.38 -22.61 0.52
CA THR A 301 -11.46 -24.05 0.75
C THR A 301 -12.02 -24.78 -0.47
N LEU A 302 -13.00 -24.20 -1.16
CA LEU A 302 -13.49 -24.73 -2.44
C LEU A 302 -13.58 -23.62 -3.48
N ASN A 303 -14.40 -22.59 -3.29
CA ASN A 303 -14.84 -21.60 -4.30
C ASN A 303 -15.96 -22.14 -5.24
N LEU A 304 -17.20 -22.05 -4.76
CA LEU A 304 -18.41 -22.45 -5.49
C LEU A 304 -18.64 -21.63 -6.77
N THR A 305 -18.34 -20.34 -6.73
CA THR A 305 -18.53 -19.43 -7.88
C THR A 305 -17.68 -19.83 -9.07
N ALA A 306 -16.52 -20.45 -8.85
CA ALA A 306 -15.71 -21.01 -9.93
C ALA A 306 -16.43 -22.16 -10.65
N ILE A 307 -17.12 -23.03 -9.90
CA ILE A 307 -17.92 -24.13 -10.45
C ILE A 307 -19.13 -23.56 -11.20
N GLU A 308 -19.87 -22.64 -10.57
CA GLU A 308 -21.04 -21.99 -11.18
C GLU A 308 -20.69 -21.31 -12.50
N SER A 309 -19.58 -20.55 -12.54
CA SER A 309 -19.15 -19.86 -13.75
C SER A 309 -18.69 -20.83 -14.84
N LEU A 310 -17.78 -21.76 -14.50
CA LEU A 310 -17.19 -22.68 -15.46
C LEU A 310 -18.25 -23.59 -16.09
N PHE A 311 -19.10 -24.22 -15.29
CA PHE A 311 -20.13 -25.16 -15.77
C PHE A 311 -21.31 -24.47 -16.47
N SER A 312 -21.49 -23.15 -16.28
CA SER A 312 -22.40 -22.35 -17.12
C SER A 312 -21.84 -22.15 -18.54
N GLY A 313 -20.63 -22.63 -18.83
CA GLY A 313 -19.94 -22.44 -20.11
C GLY A 313 -19.21 -21.10 -20.21
N CYS A 314 -18.95 -20.41 -19.08
CA CYS A 314 -18.17 -19.18 -19.04
C CYS A 314 -16.69 -19.53 -18.83
N PRO A 315 -15.77 -19.08 -19.72
CA PRO A 315 -14.34 -19.20 -19.46
C PRO A 315 -14.00 -18.65 -18.07
N THR A 316 -13.21 -19.40 -17.31
CA THR A 316 -12.92 -19.09 -15.91
C THR A 316 -11.43 -19.24 -15.62
N ALA A 317 -10.86 -18.24 -14.93
CA ALA A 317 -9.50 -18.24 -14.41
C ALA A 317 -9.53 -18.30 -12.87
N ILE A 318 -8.83 -19.28 -12.29
CA ILE A 318 -8.94 -19.63 -10.87
C ILE A 318 -7.57 -19.55 -10.19
N GLY A 319 -7.50 -18.90 -9.04
CA GLY A 319 -6.29 -18.81 -8.21
C GLY A 319 -5.84 -20.17 -7.67
N SER A 320 -4.53 -20.45 -7.75
CA SER A 320 -3.89 -21.67 -7.25
C SER A 320 -4.10 -21.93 -5.75
N GLY A 321 -4.51 -20.90 -4.99
CA GLY A 321 -4.89 -21.03 -3.58
C GLY A 321 -6.33 -21.48 -3.33
N ALA A 322 -7.10 -21.82 -4.36
CA ALA A 322 -8.47 -22.32 -4.22
C ALA A 322 -8.53 -23.86 -4.34
N GLY A 323 -9.13 -24.53 -3.35
CA GLY A 323 -9.26 -25.99 -3.33
C GLY A 323 -10.06 -26.59 -4.49
N VAL A 324 -10.92 -25.80 -5.16
CA VAL A 324 -11.65 -26.23 -6.37
C VAL A 324 -10.72 -26.68 -7.49
N ILE A 325 -9.49 -26.17 -7.59
CA ILE A 325 -8.56 -26.60 -8.67
C ILE A 325 -8.28 -28.08 -8.58
N ARG A 326 -8.03 -28.60 -7.37
CA ARG A 326 -7.82 -30.04 -7.17
C ARG A 326 -9.08 -30.82 -7.52
N PHE A 327 -10.23 -30.36 -7.03
CA PHE A 327 -11.52 -30.98 -7.34
C PHE A 327 -11.78 -31.07 -8.85
N LEU A 328 -11.56 -29.99 -9.60
CA LEU A 328 -11.72 -29.96 -11.05
C LEU A 328 -10.74 -30.89 -11.77
N LYS A 329 -9.45 -30.89 -11.37
CA LYS A 329 -8.43 -31.74 -12.01
C LYS A 329 -8.69 -33.23 -11.77
N GLU A 330 -9.14 -33.61 -10.58
CA GLU A 330 -9.42 -35.02 -10.23
C GLU A 330 -10.73 -35.53 -10.85
N ASN A 331 -11.80 -34.72 -10.87
CA ASN A 331 -13.13 -35.18 -11.27
C ASN A 331 -13.52 -34.78 -12.70
N PHE A 332 -12.86 -33.77 -13.27
CA PHE A 332 -13.20 -33.17 -14.56
C PHE A 332 -11.96 -32.82 -15.39
N ALA A 333 -11.03 -33.78 -15.52
CA ALA A 333 -9.72 -33.58 -16.16
C ALA A 333 -9.80 -33.02 -17.61
N ASN A 334 -10.90 -33.26 -18.32
CA ASN A 334 -11.12 -32.78 -19.69
C ASN A 334 -11.72 -31.36 -19.79
N VAL A 335 -12.08 -30.74 -18.66
CA VAL A 335 -12.66 -29.39 -18.63
C VAL A 335 -11.56 -28.35 -18.49
N SER A 336 -11.38 -27.52 -19.53
CA SER A 336 -10.31 -26.52 -19.59
C SER A 336 -10.62 -25.25 -18.77
N PHE A 337 -9.70 -24.85 -17.90
CA PHE A 337 -9.72 -23.57 -17.17
C PHE A 337 -8.31 -23.01 -16.99
N VAL A 338 -8.19 -21.71 -16.76
CA VAL A 338 -6.89 -21.05 -16.53
C VAL A 338 -6.54 -21.10 -15.04
N THR A 339 -5.32 -21.51 -14.69
CA THR A 339 -4.81 -21.41 -13.32
C THR A 339 -4.00 -20.13 -13.15
N ILE A 340 -4.29 -19.35 -12.10
CA ILE A 340 -3.56 -18.14 -11.74
C ILE A 340 -2.60 -18.48 -10.60
N ASP A 341 -1.31 -18.33 -10.81
CA ASP A 341 -0.32 -18.52 -9.75
C ASP A 341 -0.38 -17.32 -8.77
N VAL A 342 -0.86 -17.58 -7.56
CA VAL A 342 -0.97 -16.55 -6.51
C VAL A 342 0.38 -16.06 -5.99
N ASN A 343 1.46 -16.81 -6.23
CA ASN A 343 2.83 -16.42 -5.87
C ASN A 343 3.52 -15.60 -6.96
N ASN A 344 3.14 -15.80 -8.22
CA ASN A 344 3.64 -15.01 -9.35
C ASN A 344 2.54 -14.76 -10.37
N ILE A 345 1.70 -13.76 -10.10
CA ILE A 345 0.55 -13.43 -10.95
C ILE A 345 0.95 -13.07 -12.39
N TYR A 346 2.16 -12.54 -12.60
CA TYR A 346 2.63 -12.09 -13.90
C TYR A 346 2.88 -13.27 -14.86
N SER A 347 3.18 -14.44 -14.33
CA SER A 347 3.27 -15.69 -15.11
C SER A 347 1.92 -16.08 -15.73
N SER A 348 0.81 -15.64 -15.14
CA SER A 348 -0.55 -16.01 -15.56
C SER A 348 -1.14 -15.09 -16.62
N ILE A 349 -0.58 -13.89 -16.80
CA ILE A 349 -1.07 -12.88 -17.75
C ILE A 349 -1.11 -13.39 -19.20
N PRO A 350 -0.06 -14.09 -19.73
CA PRO A 350 -0.10 -14.61 -21.09
C PRO A 350 -1.21 -15.63 -21.35
N HIS A 351 -1.47 -16.52 -20.38
CA HIS A 351 -2.54 -17.52 -20.47
C HIS A 351 -3.93 -16.88 -20.46
N ILE A 352 -4.12 -15.84 -19.64
CA ILE A 352 -5.37 -15.06 -19.65
C ILE A 352 -5.52 -14.32 -20.99
N TYR A 353 -4.45 -13.70 -21.48
CA TYR A 353 -4.47 -12.97 -22.75
C TYR A 353 -4.74 -13.89 -23.95
N SER A 354 -4.22 -15.12 -23.97
CA SER A 354 -4.50 -16.07 -25.05
C SER A 354 -5.98 -16.43 -25.11
N VAL A 355 -6.63 -16.65 -23.96
CA VAL A 355 -8.08 -16.88 -23.88
C VAL A 355 -8.86 -15.67 -24.39
N LEU A 356 -8.43 -14.44 -24.09
CA LEU A 356 -9.11 -13.23 -24.59
C LEU A 356 -8.93 -13.05 -26.11
N LYS A 357 -7.77 -13.40 -26.65
CA LYS A 357 -7.46 -13.31 -28.07
C LYS A 357 -8.29 -14.30 -28.89
N ASP A 358 -8.44 -15.53 -28.40
CA ASP A 358 -9.15 -16.63 -29.06
C ASP A 358 -10.42 -17.06 -28.32
N TYR A 359 -11.16 -16.07 -27.82
CA TYR A 359 -12.26 -16.27 -26.88
C TYR A 359 -13.36 -17.19 -27.40
N ASP A 360 -13.73 -17.03 -28.67
CA ASP A 360 -14.83 -17.76 -29.27
C ASP A 360 -14.54 -19.25 -29.41
N ASP A 361 -13.35 -19.59 -29.90
CA ASP A 361 -12.92 -20.98 -30.03
C ASP A 361 -12.72 -21.62 -28.65
N TYR A 362 -12.05 -20.92 -27.72
CA TYR A 362 -11.88 -21.41 -26.35
C TYR A 362 -13.23 -21.72 -25.68
N ARG A 363 -14.22 -20.82 -25.81
CA ARG A 363 -15.54 -21.04 -25.22
C ARG A 363 -16.29 -22.18 -25.91
N TYR A 364 -16.17 -22.32 -27.23
CA TYR A 364 -16.76 -23.45 -27.96
C TYR A 364 -16.20 -24.79 -27.46
N GLN A 365 -14.88 -24.92 -27.37
CA GLN A 365 -14.22 -26.11 -26.85
C GLN A 365 -14.62 -26.41 -25.40
N LEU A 366 -14.75 -25.37 -24.56
CA LEU A 366 -15.25 -25.52 -23.19
C LEU A 366 -16.67 -26.11 -23.19
N LEU A 367 -17.60 -25.58 -23.99
CA LEU A 367 -18.97 -26.09 -24.07
C LEU A 367 -19.02 -27.53 -24.59
N GLU A 368 -18.20 -27.87 -25.59
CA GLU A 368 -18.06 -29.24 -26.10
C GLU A 368 -17.58 -30.18 -25.00
N SER A 369 -16.55 -29.79 -24.24
CA SER A 369 -16.04 -30.59 -23.12
C SER A 369 -17.10 -30.81 -22.03
N LEU A 370 -17.86 -29.76 -21.68
CA LEU A 370 -18.93 -29.83 -20.68
C LEU A 370 -20.08 -30.73 -21.11
N SER A 371 -20.39 -30.78 -22.42
CA SER A 371 -21.45 -31.65 -22.95
C SER A 371 -21.13 -33.16 -22.82
N ARG A 372 -19.86 -33.50 -22.63
CA ARG A 372 -19.36 -34.88 -22.49
C ARG A 372 -19.13 -35.31 -21.04
N VAL A 373 -19.37 -34.41 -20.08
CA VAL A 373 -19.17 -34.71 -18.66
C VAL A 373 -20.22 -35.72 -18.20
N SER A 374 -19.76 -36.92 -17.80
CA SER A 374 -20.57 -37.91 -17.10
C SER A 374 -20.48 -37.70 -15.60
N LEU A 375 -21.62 -37.67 -14.92
CA LEU A 375 -21.67 -37.64 -13.46
C LEU A 375 -21.66 -39.07 -12.93
N GLU A 376 -20.48 -39.63 -12.71
CA GLU A 376 -20.34 -40.82 -11.87
C GLU A 376 -20.25 -40.38 -10.40
N LEU A 377 -21.18 -40.87 -9.58
CA LEU A 377 -21.24 -40.59 -8.16
C LEU A 377 -20.86 -41.85 -7.39
N ILE A 378 -19.63 -41.95 -6.90
CA ILE A 378 -19.35 -42.77 -5.72
C ILE A 378 -18.21 -42.14 -4.92
N GLU A 379 -18.55 -41.58 -3.76
CA GLU A 379 -17.76 -41.63 -2.53
C GLU A 379 -18.71 -41.32 -1.36
N SER A 380 -18.32 -41.73 -0.15
CA SER A 380 -19.17 -41.95 1.04
C SER A 380 -20.38 -41.03 1.20
N THR A 381 -21.55 -41.63 1.44
CA THR A 381 -22.79 -40.88 1.72
C THR A 381 -22.69 -40.15 3.05
N LEU A 382 -23.46 -39.05 3.22
CA LEU A 382 -23.49 -38.31 4.49
C LEU A 382 -23.85 -39.24 5.67
N THR A 383 -24.76 -40.18 5.45
CA THR A 383 -25.17 -41.19 6.44
C THR A 383 -24.00 -42.10 6.86
N GLU A 384 -23.13 -42.50 5.93
CA GLU A 384 -21.92 -43.28 6.23
C GLU A 384 -20.94 -42.47 7.09
N ILE A 385 -20.72 -41.19 6.76
CA ILE A 385 -19.87 -40.29 7.55
C ILE A 385 -20.44 -40.14 8.95
N TYR A 386 -21.74 -39.85 9.09
CA TYR A 386 -22.40 -39.71 10.38
C TYR A 386 -22.46 -41.00 11.21
N SER A 387 -22.28 -42.17 10.59
CA SER A 387 -22.25 -43.46 11.27
C SER A 387 -20.83 -43.95 11.58
N SER A 388 -19.79 -43.18 11.24
CA SER A 388 -18.40 -43.59 11.43
C SER A 388 -18.02 -43.72 12.91
N GLU A 389 -16.93 -44.45 13.15
CA GLU A 389 -16.35 -44.57 14.49
C GLU A 389 -15.82 -43.21 14.97
N PRO A 390 -16.04 -42.85 16.24
CA PRO A 390 -15.61 -41.58 16.79
C PRO A 390 -14.07 -41.55 16.96
N SER A 391 -13.44 -40.44 16.58
CA SER A 391 -12.01 -40.17 16.70
C SER A 391 -11.78 -38.80 17.34
N TYR A 392 -11.15 -38.79 18.51
CA TYR A 392 -10.93 -37.60 19.31
C TYR A 392 -9.72 -37.71 20.23
N GLU A 393 -9.23 -36.56 20.70
CA GLU A 393 -8.11 -36.50 21.65
C GLU A 393 -8.64 -36.49 23.10
N ASP A 394 -8.48 -37.61 23.81
CA ASP A 394 -9.03 -37.81 25.16
C ASP A 394 -8.49 -36.78 26.17
N SER A 395 -7.18 -36.49 26.11
CA SER A 395 -6.52 -35.54 27.00
C SER A 395 -7.13 -34.12 26.89
N VAL A 396 -7.53 -33.72 25.68
CA VAL A 396 -8.17 -32.43 25.42
C VAL A 396 -9.64 -32.43 25.88
N ARG A 397 -10.37 -33.54 25.70
CA ARG A 397 -11.74 -33.67 26.23
C ARG A 397 -11.79 -33.52 27.74
N VAL A 398 -10.94 -34.26 28.46
CA VAL A 398 -10.83 -34.17 29.93
C VAL A 398 -10.52 -32.73 30.36
N LYS A 399 -9.64 -32.04 29.62
CA LYS A 399 -9.33 -30.63 29.86
C LYS A 399 -10.54 -29.72 29.66
N MET A 400 -11.30 -29.88 28.58
CA MET A 400 -12.51 -29.09 28.32
C MET A 400 -13.60 -29.35 29.37
N GLU A 401 -13.80 -30.60 29.81
CA GLU A 401 -14.74 -30.94 30.88
C GLU A 401 -14.35 -30.30 32.22
N ARG A 402 -13.06 -30.30 32.56
CA ARG A 402 -12.53 -29.61 33.74
C ARG A 402 -12.79 -28.11 33.66
N TRP A 403 -12.48 -27.48 32.52
CA TRP A 403 -12.71 -26.05 32.29
C TRP A 403 -14.19 -25.69 32.38
N TYR A 404 -15.06 -26.50 31.76
CA TYR A 404 -16.51 -26.34 31.83
C TYR A 404 -17.03 -26.42 33.28
N SER A 405 -16.58 -27.42 34.04
CA SER A 405 -16.98 -27.61 35.43
C SER A 405 -16.60 -26.43 36.33
N LEU A 406 -15.42 -25.84 36.12
CA LEU A 406 -14.98 -24.64 36.84
C LEU A 406 -15.89 -23.44 36.57
N LEU A 407 -16.28 -23.24 35.31
CA LEU A 407 -17.18 -22.15 34.92
C LEU A 407 -18.60 -22.36 35.48
N MET A 408 -19.14 -23.58 35.44
CA MET A 408 -20.47 -23.89 35.97
C MET A 408 -20.58 -23.74 37.49
N ARG A 409 -19.59 -24.22 38.27
CA ARG A 409 -19.55 -24.08 39.75
C ARG A 409 -19.67 -22.62 40.20
N LYS A 410 -19.20 -21.68 39.39
CA LYS A 410 -19.31 -20.26 39.75
C LYS A 410 -20.73 -19.72 39.60
N LYS A 411 -21.50 -20.13 38.60
CA LYS A 411 -22.91 -19.69 38.43
C LYS A 411 -23.69 -19.98 39.72
N GLU A 412 -23.48 -21.15 40.30
CA GLU A 412 -24.05 -21.60 41.57
C GLU A 412 -23.59 -20.72 42.75
N ASN A 413 -22.30 -20.35 42.82
CA ASN A 413 -21.76 -19.48 43.88
C ASN A 413 -22.10 -17.99 43.73
N SER A 414 -22.29 -17.48 42.51
CA SER A 414 -22.69 -16.09 42.24
C SER A 414 -24.18 -15.83 42.49
N GLY A 415 -24.98 -16.89 42.66
CA GLY A 415 -26.40 -16.81 43.00
C GLY A 415 -26.70 -16.11 44.34
N SER A 416 -25.71 -15.95 45.22
CA SER A 416 -25.88 -15.27 46.52
C SER A 416 -25.45 -13.80 46.54
N ALA A 417 -24.59 -13.35 45.62
CA ALA A 417 -24.00 -12.00 45.67
C ALA A 417 -24.70 -10.97 44.77
N ILE A 418 -25.41 -11.40 43.73
CA ILE A 418 -26.00 -10.50 42.71
C ILE A 418 -27.38 -9.97 43.11
N SER A 419 -28.00 -10.50 44.18
CA SER A 419 -29.24 -9.95 44.75
C SER A 419 -29.04 -8.61 45.46
N TYR A 420 -27.82 -8.25 45.85
CA TYR A 420 -27.51 -6.99 46.53
C TYR A 420 -27.17 -5.82 45.60
N LEU A 421 -26.90 -6.06 44.31
CA LEU A 421 -26.57 -5.00 43.33
C LEU A 421 -27.73 -4.63 42.40
N LYS A 422 -28.90 -5.27 42.53
CA LYS A 422 -30.14 -4.89 41.80
C LYS A 422 -31.00 -3.84 42.50
N LYS A 423 -30.54 -3.24 43.62
CA LYS A 423 -31.15 -2.06 44.25
C LYS A 423 -30.17 -0.89 44.29
N SER A 424 -29.99 -0.21 43.17
CA SER A 424 -29.42 1.13 43.16
C SER A 424 -29.93 1.94 41.96
N SER A 425 -30.79 2.90 42.31
CA SER A 425 -31.33 4.11 41.65
C SER A 425 -31.65 4.15 40.14
N PRO A 426 -32.80 4.76 39.75
CA PRO A 426 -33.10 5.12 38.35
C PRO A 426 -32.21 6.24 37.78
N ILE A 427 -31.25 6.77 38.55
CA ILE A 427 -30.46 7.96 38.18
C ILE A 427 -29.13 7.59 37.50
N LEU A 428 -28.63 6.36 37.70
CA LEU A 428 -27.42 5.86 37.03
C LEU A 428 -27.68 5.30 35.62
N LYS A 429 -28.93 4.99 35.26
CA LYS A 429 -29.30 4.52 33.90
C LYS A 429 -29.37 5.62 32.85
N GLN A 430 -29.43 6.89 33.26
CA GLN A 430 -29.45 8.04 32.34
C GLN A 430 -28.05 8.64 32.10
N ALA A 431 -27.13 8.53 33.07
CA ALA A 431 -25.75 9.01 32.93
C ALA A 431 -24.84 8.06 32.12
N PHE A 432 -25.16 6.76 32.06
CA PHE A 432 -24.35 5.76 31.33
C PHE A 432 -24.77 5.53 29.87
N LYS A 433 -25.79 6.23 29.37
CA LYS A 433 -26.24 6.16 27.96
C LYS A 433 -25.66 7.25 27.06
N SER A 434 -24.89 8.20 27.61
CA SER A 434 -24.27 9.30 26.87
C SER A 434 -22.72 9.29 26.85
N ILE A 435 -22.06 8.29 27.47
CA ILE A 435 -20.58 8.28 27.58
C ILE A 435 -19.98 6.89 27.29
N LYS A 436 -20.41 6.23 26.20
CA LYS A 436 -19.88 4.90 25.82
C LYS A 436 -19.20 4.76 24.45
N PRO A 437 -18.79 5.87 23.79
CA PRO A 437 -17.68 5.76 22.84
C PRO A 437 -16.53 6.76 23.07
N LEU A 438 -16.29 7.23 24.31
CA LEU A 438 -15.32 8.33 24.54
C LEU A 438 -14.18 8.07 25.53
N ILE A 439 -14.09 6.88 26.14
CA ILE A 439 -13.04 6.57 27.11
C ILE A 439 -12.25 5.35 26.64
N LYS A 440 -11.38 5.57 25.65
CA LYS A 440 -10.19 4.74 25.43
C LYS A 440 -9.10 5.45 24.61
N ASN A 441 -9.41 6.48 23.82
CA ASN A 441 -8.40 7.41 23.27
C ASN A 441 -9.02 8.65 22.57
N PRO A 442 -9.35 9.74 23.28
CA PRO A 442 -10.03 10.90 22.68
C PRO A 442 -9.19 11.59 21.59
N LYS A 443 -7.85 11.53 21.68
CA LYS A 443 -6.93 12.13 20.69
C LYS A 443 -6.93 11.41 19.33
N LYS A 444 -7.29 10.11 19.28
CA LYS A 444 -7.27 9.31 18.03
C LYS A 444 -8.64 9.29 17.35
N PHE A 445 -9.71 9.27 18.14
CA PHE A 445 -11.10 9.22 17.66
C PHE A 445 -11.58 10.54 17.06
N ILE A 446 -11.25 11.67 17.69
CA ILE A 446 -11.59 13.02 17.19
C ILE A 446 -10.77 13.32 15.92
N LYS A 447 -9.51 12.87 15.86
CA LYS A 447 -8.64 13.07 14.69
C LYS A 447 -9.14 12.30 13.48
N ASN A 448 -9.50 11.02 13.60
CA ASN A 448 -9.87 10.20 12.44
C ASN A 448 -11.28 10.49 11.90
N LYS A 449 -12.24 10.89 12.73
CA LYS A 449 -13.64 11.13 12.30
C LYS A 449 -13.91 12.58 11.84
N LEU A 450 -13.15 13.57 12.34
CA LEU A 450 -13.23 14.94 11.78
C LEU A 450 -12.45 15.09 10.47
N LEU A 451 -11.38 14.30 10.24
CA LEU A 451 -10.61 14.40 9.00
C LEU A 451 -11.37 13.95 7.75
N SER A 452 -12.42 13.14 7.91
CA SER A 452 -13.25 12.65 6.80
C SER A 452 -14.41 13.57 6.42
N THR A 453 -14.69 14.64 7.18
CA THR A 453 -15.86 15.53 6.97
C THR A 453 -15.55 17.02 6.92
N LEU A 454 -14.29 17.43 7.12
CA LEU A 454 -13.89 18.84 7.06
C LEU A 454 -13.40 19.24 5.67
N SER A 455 -13.86 20.39 5.17
CA SER A 455 -13.26 21.04 4.01
C SER A 455 -11.79 21.41 4.30
N LYS A 456 -10.93 21.37 3.28
CA LYS A 456 -9.47 21.57 3.40
C LYS A 456 -9.08 22.86 4.16
N ASN A 457 -9.90 23.91 4.11
CA ASN A 457 -9.64 25.17 4.83
C ASN A 457 -9.74 25.04 6.36
N LYS A 458 -10.57 24.13 6.90
CA LYS A 458 -10.69 23.92 8.36
C LYS A 458 -9.53 23.11 8.96
N TYR A 459 -8.81 22.34 8.14
CA TYR A 459 -7.66 21.56 8.58
C TYR A 459 -6.47 22.44 9.00
N GLU A 460 -6.23 23.51 8.26
CA GLU A 460 -5.15 24.46 8.55
C GLU A 460 -5.40 25.26 9.82
N GLU A 461 -6.63 25.71 10.02
CA GLU A 461 -7.01 26.40 11.27
C GLU A 461 -6.83 25.50 12.48
N PHE A 462 -7.22 24.22 12.36
CA PHE A 462 -6.96 23.22 13.39
C PHE A 462 -5.46 23.02 13.64
N ARG A 463 -4.64 22.95 12.58
CA ARG A 463 -3.19 22.77 12.70
C ARG A 463 -2.53 23.97 13.38
N ILE A 464 -2.93 25.20 13.04
CA ILE A 464 -2.45 26.41 13.71
C ILE A 464 -2.84 26.41 15.19
N LEU A 465 -4.08 26.00 15.53
CA LEU A 465 -4.53 25.88 16.92
C LEU A 465 -3.74 24.82 17.69
N ASP A 466 -3.53 23.62 17.11
CA ASP A 466 -2.70 22.56 17.69
C ASP A 466 -1.27 23.03 17.96
N GLN A 467 -0.64 23.70 16.98
CA GLN A 467 0.70 24.24 17.12
C GLN A 467 0.75 25.38 18.15
N GLY A 468 -0.27 26.24 18.20
CA GLY A 468 -0.42 27.28 19.22
C GLY A 468 -0.49 26.70 20.63
N LEU A 469 -1.28 25.65 20.84
CA LEU A 469 -1.37 24.95 22.14
C LEU A 469 -0.05 24.30 22.54
N LYS A 470 0.63 23.61 21.61
CA LYS A 470 1.95 23.01 21.86
C LYS A 470 2.99 24.06 22.25
N SER A 471 2.92 25.25 21.64
CA SER A 471 3.88 26.33 21.87
C SER A 471 3.91 26.84 23.32
N LEU A 472 2.80 26.74 24.05
CA LEU A 472 2.70 27.15 25.46
C LEU A 472 3.65 26.36 26.36
N SER A 473 3.91 25.10 25.99
CA SER A 473 4.84 24.21 26.70
C SER A 473 6.28 24.26 26.17
N LEU A 474 6.51 24.87 25.00
CA LEU A 474 7.82 24.82 24.33
C LEU A 474 8.93 25.47 25.17
N PHE A 475 8.66 26.62 25.78
CA PHE A 475 9.64 27.31 26.64
C PHE A 475 10.08 26.42 27.82
N ASP A 476 9.12 25.79 28.49
CA ASP A 476 9.41 24.89 29.61
C ASP A 476 10.15 23.63 29.12
N LYS A 477 9.78 23.08 27.95
CA LYS A 477 10.50 21.97 27.31
C LYS A 477 11.96 22.34 27.00
N TYR A 478 12.22 23.49 26.38
CA TYR A 478 13.59 23.95 26.12
C TYR A 478 14.39 24.13 27.40
N ARG A 479 13.82 24.80 28.39
CA ARG A 479 14.48 24.99 29.68
C ARG A 479 14.86 23.64 30.30
N ASN A 480 13.96 22.67 30.27
CA ASN A 480 14.20 21.36 30.86
C ASN A 480 15.24 20.55 30.05
N VAL A 481 15.18 20.57 28.72
CA VAL A 481 16.09 19.79 27.86
C VAL A 481 17.49 20.41 27.83
N PHE A 482 17.61 21.74 27.71
CA PHE A 482 18.90 22.39 27.53
C PHE A 482 19.73 22.40 28.82
N LEU A 483 19.09 22.29 29.98
CA LEU A 483 19.74 22.16 31.29
C LEU A 483 20.06 20.70 31.69
N LEU A 484 19.80 19.71 30.83
CA LEU A 484 20.22 18.34 31.10
C LEU A 484 21.74 18.23 31.07
N ASN A 485 22.27 17.36 31.93
CA ASN A 485 23.68 16.98 31.93
C ASN A 485 24.07 16.30 30.61
N GLU A 486 25.36 16.36 30.32
CA GLU A 486 25.99 15.81 29.10
C GLU A 486 27.28 15.04 29.43
N GLY A 487 27.47 14.66 30.69
CA GLY A 487 28.72 14.09 31.17
C GLY A 487 28.93 12.62 30.78
N SER A 488 27.88 11.96 30.28
CA SER A 488 27.91 10.57 29.83
C SER A 488 27.16 10.37 28.51
N SER A 489 27.47 9.28 27.81
CA SER A 489 26.81 8.90 26.56
C SER A 489 25.29 8.68 26.75
N ASP A 490 24.87 8.14 27.89
CA ASP A 490 23.46 7.93 28.22
C ASP A 490 22.70 9.26 28.40
N GLU A 491 23.33 10.23 29.05
CA GLU A 491 22.79 11.57 29.24
C GLU A 491 22.66 12.33 27.90
N LEU A 492 23.68 12.24 27.04
CA LEU A 492 23.65 12.79 25.67
C LEU A 492 22.52 12.16 24.85
N THR A 493 22.39 10.82 24.90
CA THR A 493 21.34 10.08 24.19
C THR A 493 19.95 10.47 24.67
N LYS A 494 19.76 10.63 25.99
CA LYS A 494 18.50 11.10 26.57
C LYS A 494 18.17 12.52 26.10
N LYS A 495 19.14 13.42 26.10
CA LYS A 495 18.96 14.80 25.65
C LYS A 495 18.59 14.85 24.17
N LEU A 496 19.28 14.09 23.32
CA LEU A 496 19.01 13.99 21.89
C LEU A 496 17.59 13.46 21.58
N LYS A 497 17.14 12.40 22.27
CA LYS A 497 15.77 11.88 22.14
C LYS A 497 14.71 12.94 22.41
N LEU A 498 14.92 13.77 23.44
CA LEU A 498 14.01 14.86 23.77
C LEU A 498 14.04 15.97 22.70
N CYS A 499 15.20 16.27 22.11
CA CYS A 499 15.29 17.16 20.95
C CYS A 499 14.50 16.61 19.75
N TRP A 500 14.62 15.31 19.46
CA TRP A 500 13.83 14.65 18.41
C TRP A 500 12.33 14.69 18.68
N GLU A 501 11.90 14.48 19.92
CA GLU A 501 10.49 14.61 20.33
C GLU A 501 9.98 16.04 20.07
N ILE A 502 10.72 17.06 20.53
CA ILE A 502 10.34 18.45 20.32
C ILE A 502 10.25 18.78 18.82
N SER A 503 11.24 18.37 18.03
CA SER A 503 11.25 18.64 16.59
C SER A 503 10.17 17.87 15.82
N SER A 504 9.68 16.74 16.35
CA SER A 504 8.57 15.98 15.77
C SER A 504 7.21 16.60 16.09
N GLU A 505 7.08 17.22 17.26
CA GLU A 505 5.82 17.80 17.74
C GLU A 505 5.57 19.24 17.28
N CYS A 506 6.63 20.05 17.25
CA CYS A 506 6.59 21.51 17.07
C CYS A 506 7.14 21.93 15.70
N ARG A 507 6.40 22.79 15.00
CA ARG A 507 6.73 23.32 13.65
C ARG A 507 7.24 24.77 13.65
N PHE A 508 7.69 25.26 14.79
CA PHE A 508 8.19 26.63 15.00
C PHE A 508 9.46 26.58 15.84
N ASP A 509 10.27 27.62 15.76
CA ASP A 509 11.61 27.73 16.35
C ASP A 509 12.51 26.52 16.04
N ARG A 510 12.33 25.92 14.85
CA ARG A 510 12.99 24.68 14.43
C ARG A 510 14.51 24.82 14.40
N VAL A 511 15.01 25.99 14.01
CA VAL A 511 16.44 26.28 13.91
C VAL A 511 17.16 26.03 15.23
N ARG A 512 16.54 26.39 16.36
CA ARG A 512 17.14 26.23 17.68
C ARG A 512 17.35 24.77 18.05
N VAL A 513 16.33 23.94 17.82
CA VAL A 513 16.40 22.49 18.10
C VAL A 513 17.31 21.79 17.13
N TRP A 514 17.28 22.15 15.85
CA TRP A 514 18.15 21.56 14.84
C TRP A 514 19.62 21.85 15.08
N ARG A 515 19.98 23.08 15.49
CA ARG A 515 21.36 23.38 15.92
C ARG A 515 21.76 22.61 17.16
N GLU A 516 20.84 22.38 18.11
CA GLU A 516 21.14 21.57 19.28
C GLU A 516 21.31 20.08 18.92
N ILE A 517 20.49 19.54 18.02
CA ILE A 517 20.69 18.20 17.45
C ILE A 517 22.06 18.13 16.76
N ALA A 518 22.41 19.14 15.95
CA ALA A 518 23.69 19.18 15.25
C ALA A 518 24.87 19.11 16.23
N ARG A 519 24.84 19.93 17.30
CA ARG A 519 25.89 19.95 18.32
C ARG A 519 26.01 18.61 19.05
N LEU A 520 24.88 18.02 19.48
CA LEU A 520 24.87 16.74 20.19
C LEU A 520 25.36 15.59 19.29
N GLU A 521 24.97 15.58 18.02
CA GLU A 521 25.44 14.57 17.06
C GLU A 521 26.94 14.74 16.76
N GLY A 522 27.45 15.97 16.68
CA GLY A 522 28.88 16.24 16.55
C GLY A 522 29.69 15.71 17.75
N ILE A 523 29.21 15.92 18.98
CA ILE A 523 29.84 15.34 20.19
C ILE A 523 29.86 13.81 20.15
N ARG A 524 28.85 13.19 19.54
CA ARG A 524 28.74 11.73 19.37
C ARG A 524 29.52 11.19 18.16
N GLY A 525 30.24 12.04 17.42
CA GLY A 525 31.01 11.67 16.23
C GLY A 525 30.18 11.48 14.95
N ASN A 526 28.90 11.87 14.95
CA ASN A 526 28.01 11.81 13.79
C ASN A 526 28.12 13.07 12.93
N ASP A 527 29.34 13.37 12.48
CA ASP A 527 29.73 14.61 11.79
C ASP A 527 28.86 14.96 10.58
N VAL A 528 28.52 13.96 9.75
CA VAL A 528 27.69 14.16 8.56
C VAL A 528 26.27 14.60 8.94
N VAL A 529 25.70 14.01 9.98
CA VAL A 529 24.37 14.39 10.50
C VAL A 529 24.44 15.80 11.09
N SER A 530 25.50 16.09 11.85
CA SER A 530 25.76 17.42 12.41
C SER A 530 25.78 18.50 11.34
N ALA A 531 26.64 18.35 10.32
CA ALA A 531 26.76 19.28 9.20
C ALA A 531 25.42 19.46 8.47
N THR A 532 24.67 18.37 8.27
CA THR A 532 23.35 18.41 7.62
C THR A 532 22.39 19.34 8.35
N TYR A 533 22.30 19.27 9.68
CA TYR A 533 21.41 20.12 10.47
C TYR A 533 21.87 21.59 10.52
N TYR A 534 23.18 21.87 10.55
CA TYR A 534 23.70 23.24 10.42
C TYR A 534 23.36 23.85 9.05
N ILE A 535 23.57 23.11 7.97
CA ILE A 535 23.16 23.51 6.62
C ILE A 535 21.66 23.80 6.58
N ARG A 536 20.86 22.93 7.21
CA ARG A 536 19.41 23.09 7.29
C ARG A 536 19.00 24.38 8.01
N ALA A 537 19.69 24.74 9.08
CA ALA A 537 19.49 25.99 9.81
C ALA A 537 19.83 27.21 8.94
N MET A 538 20.98 27.21 8.27
CA MET A 538 21.39 28.29 7.35
C MET A 538 20.39 28.46 6.21
N ARG A 539 19.92 27.34 5.64
CA ARG A 539 18.90 27.31 4.58
C ARG A 539 17.60 27.98 5.02
N LEU A 540 17.05 27.61 6.17
CA LEU A 540 15.81 28.24 6.67
C LEU A 540 15.98 29.74 6.92
N LEU A 541 17.15 30.17 7.39
CA LEU A 541 17.43 31.57 7.69
C LEU A 541 17.81 32.39 6.45
N GLY A 542 18.20 31.73 5.36
CA GLY A 542 18.73 32.31 4.13
C GLY A 542 20.15 32.85 4.23
N SER A 543 20.86 32.57 5.33
CA SER A 543 22.20 33.08 5.62
C SER A 543 22.82 32.35 6.81
N ASP A 544 24.15 32.37 6.92
CA ASP A 544 24.82 31.96 8.15
C ASP A 544 24.74 33.05 9.23
N ARG A 545 23.75 32.95 10.13
CA ARG A 545 23.56 33.92 11.21
C ARG A 545 24.40 33.63 12.46
N PHE A 546 24.96 32.43 12.57
CA PHE A 546 25.62 31.97 13.79
C PHE A 546 27.11 31.68 13.60
N GLY A 547 27.64 31.79 12.37
CA GLY A 547 29.02 31.44 12.07
C GLY A 547 29.24 29.93 11.93
N ASP A 548 28.16 29.15 11.75
CA ASP A 548 28.23 27.69 11.69
C ASP A 548 28.96 27.20 10.43
N LEU A 549 29.04 28.02 9.37
CA LEU A 549 29.69 27.65 8.11
C LEU A 549 31.19 27.31 8.30
N ALA A 550 31.87 28.00 9.21
CA ALA A 550 33.28 27.79 9.50
C ALA A 550 33.57 26.37 10.03
N GLU A 551 32.62 25.75 10.72
CA GLU A 551 32.70 24.38 11.23
C GLU A 551 32.21 23.36 10.19
N VAL A 552 31.19 23.73 9.40
CA VAL A 552 30.61 22.85 8.37
C VAL A 552 31.59 22.57 7.23
N ILE A 553 32.35 23.57 6.75
CA ILE A 553 33.23 23.41 5.58
C ILE A 553 34.32 22.35 5.80
N PRO A 554 35.13 22.39 6.88
CA PRO A 554 36.08 21.33 7.17
C PRO A 554 35.42 19.96 7.32
N THR A 555 34.26 19.92 7.98
CA THR A 555 33.49 18.68 8.20
C THR A 555 33.08 18.02 6.89
N LEU A 556 32.55 18.80 5.93
CA LEU A 556 32.19 18.32 4.60
C LEU A 556 33.43 17.82 3.84
N ASN A 557 34.53 18.59 3.85
CA ASN A 557 35.77 18.21 3.16
C ASN A 557 36.32 16.88 3.69
N ASN A 558 36.39 16.71 5.01
CA ASN A 558 36.91 15.51 5.66
C ASN A 558 36.05 14.26 5.40
N ASN A 559 34.76 14.45 5.08
CA ASN A 559 33.80 13.37 4.81
C ASN A 559 33.53 13.16 3.30
N GLY A 560 34.38 13.70 2.42
CA GLY A 560 34.29 13.46 0.97
C GLY A 560 33.26 14.31 0.23
N PHE A 561 32.83 15.43 0.81
CA PHE A 561 31.84 16.37 0.26
C PHE A 561 32.47 17.70 -0.19
N ALA A 562 33.67 17.65 -0.75
CA ALA A 562 34.41 18.88 -1.11
C ALA A 562 33.69 19.75 -2.14
N ARG A 563 32.92 19.15 -3.07
CA ARG A 563 32.12 19.90 -4.05
C ARG A 563 30.94 20.59 -3.37
N GLU A 564 30.28 19.91 -2.44
CA GLU A 564 29.15 20.46 -1.68
C GLU A 564 29.62 21.51 -0.67
N ALA A 565 30.86 21.42 -0.15
CA ALA A 565 31.48 22.46 0.66
C ALA A 565 31.65 23.76 -0.13
N LEU A 566 32.15 23.70 -1.37
CA LEU A 566 32.24 24.87 -2.26
C LEU A 566 30.87 25.49 -2.52
N VAL A 567 29.82 24.67 -2.66
CA VAL A 567 28.45 25.17 -2.82
C VAL A 567 27.93 25.82 -1.54
N ALA A 568 28.20 25.24 -0.37
CA ALA A 568 27.84 25.85 0.91
C ALA A 568 28.51 27.21 1.10
N GLU A 569 29.79 27.35 0.72
CA GLU A 569 30.50 28.62 0.72
C GLU A 569 29.91 29.61 -0.29
N ALA A 570 29.59 29.16 -1.51
CA ALA A 570 28.94 29.98 -2.51
C ALA A 570 27.57 30.48 -2.03
N MET A 571 26.80 29.67 -1.29
CA MET A 571 25.45 30.03 -0.86
C MET A 571 25.40 30.87 0.42
N TYR A 572 26.25 30.57 1.40
CA TYR A 572 26.16 31.14 2.75
C TYR A 572 27.40 31.93 3.18
N GLY A 573 28.43 31.99 2.34
CA GLY A 573 29.64 32.79 2.56
C GLY A 573 29.44 34.29 2.33
N LYS A 574 30.52 34.99 1.95
CA LYS A 574 30.52 36.46 1.81
C LYS A 574 29.65 36.89 0.60
N PRO A 575 28.65 37.79 0.79
CA PRO A 575 27.70 38.16 -0.27
C PRO A 575 28.32 38.72 -1.56
N LEU A 576 29.46 39.42 -1.45
CA LEU A 576 30.10 40.09 -2.60
C LEU A 576 30.61 39.12 -3.68
N VAL A 577 30.93 37.88 -3.33
CA VAL A 577 31.53 36.89 -4.26
C VAL A 577 30.61 35.67 -4.47
N SER A 578 29.58 35.53 -3.63
CA SER A 578 28.62 34.42 -3.61
C SER A 578 27.98 34.13 -4.98
N ASN A 579 27.46 35.15 -5.66
CA ASN A 579 26.77 34.97 -6.95
C ASN A 579 27.71 34.55 -8.09
N GLU A 580 28.92 35.12 -8.15
CA GLU A 580 29.94 34.78 -9.14
C GLU A 580 30.43 33.34 -8.95
N MET A 581 30.65 32.94 -7.69
CA MET A 581 31.04 31.57 -7.35
C MET A 581 29.94 30.57 -7.73
N ALA A 582 28.68 30.85 -7.38
CA ALA A 582 27.54 30.01 -7.75
C ALA A 582 27.41 29.84 -9.27
N LYS A 583 27.56 30.94 -10.03
CA LYS A 583 27.55 30.90 -11.50
C LYS A 583 28.70 30.06 -12.06
N SER A 584 29.92 30.27 -11.56
CA SER A 584 31.11 29.51 -11.97
C SER A 584 30.92 28.00 -11.74
N ILE A 585 30.32 27.60 -10.60
CA ILE A 585 30.03 26.19 -10.31
C ILE A 585 29.05 25.59 -11.32
N LEU A 586 27.97 26.30 -11.67
CA LEU A 586 26.97 25.84 -12.65
C LEU A 586 27.57 25.71 -14.06
N ASP A 587 28.32 26.72 -14.52
CA ASP A 587 28.98 26.70 -15.83
C ASP A 587 30.02 25.58 -15.92
N LYS A 588 30.78 25.38 -14.84
CA LYS A 588 31.76 24.29 -14.73
C LYS A 588 31.08 22.92 -14.80
N ALA A 589 30.00 22.72 -14.04
CA ALA A 589 29.23 21.47 -14.08
C ALA A 589 28.69 21.15 -15.49
N LEU A 590 28.22 22.17 -16.23
CA LEU A 590 27.83 21.98 -17.63
C LEU A 590 29.00 21.58 -18.53
N SER A 591 30.17 22.19 -18.34
CA SER A 591 31.35 21.92 -19.16
C SER A 591 31.98 20.54 -18.89
N GLU A 592 32.14 20.16 -17.63
CA GLU A 592 32.84 18.94 -17.20
C GLU A 592 32.08 17.67 -17.58
N ASN A 593 30.75 17.76 -17.64
CA ASN A 593 29.91 16.60 -17.93
C ASN A 593 29.55 16.47 -19.42
N LYS A 594 30.16 17.24 -20.34
CA LYS A 594 29.84 17.17 -21.79
C LYS A 594 30.23 15.85 -22.44
N THR A 595 31.33 15.25 -22.01
CA THR A 595 31.90 14.04 -22.62
C THR A 595 31.72 12.84 -21.72
N ASN A 596 31.42 11.68 -22.28
CA ASN A 596 31.42 10.43 -21.54
C ASN A 596 32.84 9.87 -21.42
N SER A 597 33.09 9.16 -20.33
CA SER A 597 34.34 8.43 -20.13
C SER A 597 34.43 7.23 -21.08
N LYS A 598 35.66 6.81 -21.39
CA LYS A 598 35.89 5.43 -21.86
C LYS A 598 35.82 4.52 -20.64
N TRP A 599 35.06 3.44 -20.76
CA TRP A 599 34.71 2.57 -19.64
C TRP A 599 35.40 1.21 -19.79
N GLU A 600 36.13 0.81 -18.75
CA GLU A 600 36.72 -0.53 -18.62
C GLU A 600 35.72 -1.46 -17.91
N TYR A 601 35.53 -2.67 -18.44
CA TYR A 601 34.60 -3.66 -17.90
C TYR A 601 35.38 -4.89 -17.43
N GLU A 602 34.94 -5.50 -16.33
CA GLU A 602 35.47 -6.80 -15.90
C GLU A 602 35.14 -7.87 -16.97
N PHE A 603 33.89 -7.89 -17.41
CA PHE A 603 33.44 -8.64 -18.57
C PHE A 603 32.14 -8.06 -19.14
N ILE A 604 31.82 -8.46 -20.37
CA ILE A 604 30.56 -8.17 -21.05
C ILE A 604 30.03 -9.47 -21.66
N ASP A 605 28.76 -9.78 -21.42
CA ASP A 605 27.98 -10.80 -22.11
C ASP A 605 26.93 -10.08 -22.97
N ASP A 606 27.23 -9.91 -24.28
CA ASP A 606 26.34 -9.25 -25.24
C ASP A 606 25.57 -10.29 -26.06
N ARG A 607 24.26 -10.40 -25.81
CA ARG A 607 23.36 -11.35 -26.50
C ARG A 607 22.47 -10.67 -27.54
N ARG A 608 22.73 -9.40 -27.86
CA ARG A 608 21.98 -8.64 -28.87
C ARG A 608 22.46 -8.99 -30.28
N GLN A 609 21.53 -9.08 -31.22
CA GLN A 609 21.82 -9.38 -32.62
C GLN A 609 21.76 -8.14 -33.53
N ALA A 610 20.92 -7.16 -33.19
CA ALA A 610 20.74 -5.98 -34.02
C ALA A 610 21.80 -4.91 -33.74
N SER A 611 22.16 -4.17 -34.78
CA SER A 611 23.01 -2.99 -34.68
C SER A 611 22.25 -1.75 -34.20
N PHE A 612 20.91 -1.79 -34.21
CA PHE A 612 20.05 -0.67 -33.82
C PHE A 612 18.73 -1.17 -33.22
N TYR A 613 18.29 -0.49 -32.16
CA TYR A 613 17.00 -0.68 -31.50
C TYR A 613 16.25 0.65 -31.39
N LYS A 614 14.94 0.62 -31.16
CA LYS A 614 14.15 1.84 -30.94
C LYS A 614 14.38 2.39 -29.53
N VAL A 615 14.37 1.51 -28.52
CA VAL A 615 14.50 1.87 -27.09
C VAL A 615 15.60 1.03 -26.43
N SER A 616 16.40 1.66 -25.57
CA SER A 616 17.25 0.97 -24.60
C SER A 616 16.66 1.13 -23.20
N ILE A 617 16.49 0.02 -22.49
CA ILE A 617 16.22 -0.02 -21.05
C ILE A 617 17.56 -0.20 -20.34
N ILE A 618 18.04 0.83 -19.64
CA ILE A 618 19.28 0.79 -18.88
C ILE A 618 18.95 0.50 -17.41
N VAL A 619 19.58 -0.52 -16.84
CA VAL A 619 19.32 -1.00 -15.47
C VAL A 619 20.62 -1.09 -14.70
N SER A 620 20.73 -0.35 -13.61
CA SER A 620 21.85 -0.48 -12.68
C SER A 620 21.56 -1.58 -11.66
N LEU A 621 22.55 -2.42 -11.39
CA LEU A 621 22.46 -3.54 -10.47
C LEU A 621 23.44 -3.35 -9.30
N TYR A 622 22.92 -3.50 -8.09
CA TYR A 622 23.70 -3.68 -6.86
C TYR A 622 22.89 -4.44 -5.82
N ASN A 623 23.39 -5.59 -5.35
CA ASN A 623 22.67 -6.47 -4.44
C ASN A 623 21.28 -6.85 -4.98
N ALA A 624 21.20 -7.07 -6.29
CA ALA A 624 19.98 -7.19 -7.07
C ALA A 624 19.61 -8.65 -7.41
N ALA A 625 20.49 -9.62 -7.12
CA ALA A 625 20.34 -11.02 -7.55
C ALA A 625 18.96 -11.65 -7.24
N LYS A 626 18.37 -11.33 -6.08
CA LYS A 626 17.05 -11.86 -5.69
C LYS A 626 15.87 -11.24 -6.45
N LYS A 627 16.00 -10.00 -6.91
CA LYS A 627 14.93 -9.22 -7.56
C LYS A 627 14.98 -9.34 -9.09
N LEU A 628 16.17 -9.59 -9.64
CA LEU A 628 16.43 -9.65 -11.07
C LEU A 628 15.52 -10.64 -11.83
N PRO A 629 15.23 -11.87 -11.34
CA PRO A 629 14.36 -12.79 -12.05
C PRO A 629 12.94 -12.25 -12.27
N LEU A 630 12.34 -11.66 -11.22
CA LEU A 630 11.01 -11.06 -11.32
C LEU A 630 11.02 -9.87 -12.30
N PHE A 631 12.03 -9.00 -12.20
CA PHE A 631 12.19 -7.85 -13.09
C PHE A 631 12.26 -8.26 -14.57
N LEU A 632 13.09 -9.25 -14.92
CA LEU A 632 13.19 -9.74 -16.30
C LEU A 632 11.88 -10.38 -16.77
N GLN A 633 11.21 -11.13 -15.89
CA GLN A 633 9.91 -11.73 -16.19
C GLN A 633 8.81 -10.70 -16.43
N THR A 634 8.82 -9.55 -15.75
CA THR A 634 7.81 -8.51 -15.96
C THR A 634 8.12 -7.64 -17.18
N ILE A 635 9.40 -7.27 -17.38
CA ILE A 635 9.81 -6.41 -18.49
C ILE A 635 9.58 -7.08 -19.84
N LYS A 636 9.75 -8.40 -19.97
CA LYS A 636 9.49 -9.12 -21.24
C LYS A 636 8.10 -8.87 -21.84
N TYR A 637 7.13 -8.47 -21.02
CA TYR A 637 5.76 -8.19 -21.44
C TYR A 637 5.59 -6.80 -22.06
N GLN A 638 6.62 -5.95 -22.09
CA GLN A 638 6.54 -4.70 -22.84
C GLN A 638 6.21 -5.00 -24.32
N THR A 639 5.18 -4.35 -24.86
CA THR A 639 4.71 -4.61 -26.24
C THR A 639 5.80 -4.37 -27.26
N LEU A 640 6.68 -3.39 -27.04
CA LEU A 640 7.83 -3.13 -27.90
C LEU A 640 8.96 -4.17 -27.78
N ILE A 641 9.10 -4.86 -26.65
CA ILE A 641 10.05 -5.99 -26.53
C ILE A 641 9.54 -7.17 -27.35
N GLN A 642 8.24 -7.46 -27.29
CA GLN A 642 7.61 -8.58 -28.01
C GLN A 642 7.74 -8.48 -29.54
N VAL A 643 7.91 -7.28 -30.09
CA VAL A 643 8.17 -7.06 -31.53
C VAL A 643 9.66 -6.86 -31.86
N GLY A 644 10.55 -7.07 -30.89
CA GLY A 644 12.00 -7.11 -31.10
C GLY A 644 12.70 -5.76 -31.30
N VAL A 645 12.07 -4.63 -30.95
CA VAL A 645 12.64 -3.29 -31.18
C VAL A 645 13.21 -2.62 -29.92
N VAL A 646 13.40 -3.39 -28.85
CA VAL A 646 13.92 -2.91 -27.57
C VAL A 646 15.10 -3.75 -27.14
N GLU A 647 16.12 -3.11 -26.60
CA GLU A 647 17.24 -3.75 -25.92
C GLU A 647 17.23 -3.46 -24.42
N VAL A 648 17.74 -4.40 -23.63
CA VAL A 648 17.95 -4.27 -22.18
C VAL A 648 19.45 -4.27 -21.90
N ILE A 649 19.91 -3.34 -21.07
CA ILE A 649 21.31 -3.15 -20.71
C ILE A 649 21.42 -3.23 -19.19
N LEU A 650 21.94 -4.34 -18.69
CA LEU A 650 22.18 -4.58 -17.27
C LEU A 650 23.62 -4.19 -16.92
N ILE A 651 23.80 -3.25 -16.00
CA ILE A 651 25.11 -2.80 -15.52
C ILE A 651 25.27 -3.20 -14.06
N ASP A 652 26.08 -4.22 -13.80
CA ASP A 652 26.49 -4.63 -12.47
C ASP A 652 27.62 -3.74 -11.94
N SER A 653 27.29 -2.92 -10.93
CA SER A 653 28.17 -1.92 -10.34
C SER A 653 29.10 -2.51 -9.27
N GLY A 654 29.78 -3.62 -9.60
CA GLY A 654 30.71 -4.32 -8.72
C GLY A 654 30.02 -4.93 -7.50
N SER A 655 28.89 -5.61 -7.72
CA SER A 655 28.08 -6.18 -6.63
C SER A 655 28.81 -7.29 -5.88
N PRO A 656 28.61 -7.39 -4.55
CA PRO A 656 29.14 -8.49 -3.75
C PRO A 656 28.30 -9.78 -3.88
N SER A 657 27.08 -9.71 -4.42
CA SER A 657 26.27 -10.90 -4.74
C SER A 657 26.56 -11.45 -6.14
N ASP A 658 25.88 -12.55 -6.48
CA ASP A 658 25.99 -13.23 -7.79
C ASP A 658 24.86 -12.81 -8.75
N GLU A 659 24.90 -11.55 -9.19
CA GLU A 659 23.98 -10.98 -10.18
C GLU A 659 24.04 -11.74 -11.51
N TYR A 660 25.24 -12.12 -11.95
CA TYR A 660 25.43 -12.78 -13.24
C TYR A 660 24.84 -14.19 -13.23
N GLY A 661 25.03 -14.98 -12.16
CA GLY A 661 24.40 -16.29 -12.02
C GLY A 661 22.86 -16.20 -11.96
N ALA A 662 22.31 -15.17 -11.30
CA ALA A 662 20.88 -14.90 -11.32
C ALA A 662 20.38 -14.53 -12.72
N PHE A 663 21.12 -13.70 -13.46
CA PHE A 663 20.84 -13.33 -14.84
C PHE A 663 20.81 -14.54 -15.77
N VAL A 664 21.85 -15.38 -15.75
CA VAL A 664 21.98 -16.56 -16.63
C VAL A 664 20.81 -17.52 -16.45
N LYS A 665 20.39 -17.77 -15.20
CA LYS A 665 19.22 -18.61 -14.90
C LYS A 665 17.91 -17.97 -15.34
N ALA A 666 17.76 -16.65 -15.15
CA ALA A 666 16.51 -15.95 -15.44
C ALA A 666 16.28 -15.75 -16.93
N ILE A 667 17.33 -15.57 -17.73
CA ILE A 667 17.23 -15.32 -19.17
C ILE A 667 17.00 -16.61 -19.98
N GLU A 668 17.21 -17.78 -19.37
CA GLU A 668 16.91 -19.07 -20.01
C GLU A 668 15.41 -19.15 -20.35
N GLY A 669 15.09 -19.17 -21.66
CA GLY A 669 13.71 -19.14 -22.14
C GLY A 669 13.07 -17.74 -22.27
N LEU A 670 13.83 -16.66 -22.07
CA LEU A 670 13.39 -15.30 -22.34
C LEU A 670 14.03 -14.77 -23.64
N ASP A 671 13.21 -14.55 -24.66
CA ASP A 671 13.65 -13.94 -25.92
C ASP A 671 13.68 -12.41 -25.79
N ILE A 672 14.76 -11.89 -25.19
CA ILE A 672 14.98 -10.46 -24.98
C ILE A 672 16.38 -10.10 -25.50
N PRO A 673 16.51 -9.11 -26.40
CA PRO A 673 17.81 -8.56 -26.74
C PRO A 673 18.44 -7.91 -25.51
N ILE A 674 19.50 -8.49 -24.96
CA ILE A 674 20.05 -8.08 -23.68
C ILE A 674 21.58 -8.10 -23.66
N VAL A 675 22.18 -7.17 -22.93
CA VAL A 675 23.60 -7.17 -22.59
C VAL A 675 23.76 -7.07 -21.08
N PHE A 676 24.64 -7.89 -20.52
CA PHE A 676 25.08 -7.80 -19.14
C PHE A 676 26.53 -7.34 -19.12
N ALA A 677 26.84 -6.28 -18.39
CA ALA A 677 28.19 -5.78 -18.23
C ALA A 677 28.50 -5.53 -16.75
N ARG A 678 29.69 -5.92 -16.31
CA ARG A 678 30.13 -5.76 -14.93
C ARG A 678 31.31 -4.79 -14.81
N SER A 679 31.26 -3.88 -13.85
CA SER A 679 32.41 -3.06 -13.46
C SER A 679 33.31 -3.84 -12.51
N ALA A 680 34.64 -3.69 -12.67
CA ALA A 680 35.61 -4.39 -11.82
C ALA A 680 35.56 -3.95 -10.34
N ASN A 681 35.12 -2.72 -10.08
CA ASN A 681 35.00 -2.14 -8.73
C ASN A 681 33.61 -1.56 -8.52
N ARG A 682 33.27 -1.34 -7.24
CA ARG A 682 32.06 -0.63 -6.83
C ARG A 682 32.02 0.79 -7.42
N GLU A 683 30.90 1.14 -8.03
CA GLU A 683 30.68 2.47 -8.62
C GLU A 683 29.30 3.06 -8.29
N THR A 684 29.10 4.33 -8.64
CA THR A 684 27.85 5.08 -8.42
C THR A 684 26.79 4.71 -9.48
N ILE A 685 25.51 4.95 -9.16
CA ILE A 685 24.42 4.73 -10.12
C ILE A 685 24.56 5.60 -11.38
N GLN A 686 25.06 6.84 -11.23
CA GLN A 686 25.34 7.73 -12.36
C GLN A 686 26.45 7.18 -13.26
N SER A 687 27.48 6.55 -12.69
CA SER A 687 28.51 5.85 -13.46
C SER A 687 27.92 4.68 -14.26
N ALA A 688 27.08 3.88 -13.61
CA ALA A 688 26.41 2.76 -14.25
C ALA A 688 25.49 3.21 -15.40
N TRP A 689 24.73 4.30 -15.21
CA TRP A 689 23.91 4.91 -16.26
C TRP A 689 24.76 5.38 -17.43
N ASN A 690 25.89 6.05 -17.18
CA ASN A 690 26.79 6.51 -18.24
C ASN A 690 27.42 5.35 -19.03
N ARG A 691 27.76 4.22 -18.38
CA ARG A 691 28.15 2.97 -19.06
C ARG A 691 27.03 2.42 -19.92
N GLY A 692 25.81 2.41 -19.39
CA GLY A 692 24.63 1.96 -20.12
C GLY A 692 24.36 2.82 -21.36
N ILE A 693 24.48 4.14 -21.25
CA ILE A 693 24.35 5.06 -22.39
C ILE A 693 25.43 4.78 -23.43
N ALA A 694 26.67 4.51 -23.01
CA ALA A 694 27.76 4.17 -23.93
C ALA A 694 27.50 2.87 -24.70
N LEU A 695 26.87 1.87 -24.06
CA LEU A 695 26.51 0.59 -24.68
C LEU A 695 25.21 0.63 -25.50
N SER A 696 24.39 1.68 -25.33
CA SER A 696 23.09 1.81 -26.01
C SER A 696 23.22 1.98 -27.52
N ARG A 697 22.35 1.28 -28.26
CA ARG A 697 22.26 1.32 -29.73
C ARG A 697 20.87 1.80 -30.16
N SER A 698 20.31 2.78 -29.44
CA SER A 698 18.92 3.21 -29.62
C SER A 698 18.72 4.72 -29.78
N SER A 699 17.52 5.11 -30.24
CA SER A 699 17.11 6.53 -30.29
C SER A 699 16.55 7.04 -28.96
N TYR A 700 15.93 6.15 -28.18
CA TYR A 700 15.30 6.47 -26.92
C TYR A 700 15.90 5.67 -25.76
N LEU A 701 15.96 6.30 -24.59
CA LEU A 701 16.48 5.74 -23.36
C LEU A 701 15.43 5.79 -22.26
N THR A 702 15.37 4.72 -21.46
CA THR A 702 14.69 4.68 -20.17
C THR A 702 15.61 4.05 -19.14
N PHE A 703 15.48 4.43 -17.88
CA PHE A 703 16.32 3.94 -16.79
C PHE A 703 15.40 3.34 -15.75
N LEU A 704 15.71 2.12 -15.31
CA LEU A 704 14.93 1.40 -14.31
C LEU A 704 15.87 0.79 -13.26
N GLY A 705 15.38 0.71 -12.02
CA GLY A 705 15.89 -0.22 -11.02
C GLY A 705 15.20 -1.58 -11.10
N VAL A 706 15.80 -2.63 -10.52
CA VAL A 706 15.13 -3.95 -10.37
C VAL A 706 13.94 -3.91 -9.40
N ASP A 707 13.83 -2.83 -8.63
CA ASP A 707 12.69 -2.48 -7.80
C ASP A 707 11.70 -1.55 -8.52
N GLU A 708 11.85 -1.37 -9.81
CA GLU A 708 10.93 -0.61 -10.65
C GLU A 708 10.37 -1.50 -11.74
N THR A 709 9.16 -1.17 -12.20
CA THR A 709 8.57 -1.80 -13.38
C THR A 709 7.65 -0.82 -14.08
N ILE A 710 7.31 -1.14 -15.32
CA ILE A 710 6.40 -0.35 -16.15
C ILE A 710 5.30 -1.26 -16.69
N VAL A 711 4.11 -0.72 -16.92
CA VAL A 711 2.98 -1.48 -17.49
C VAL A 711 3.28 -1.85 -18.96
N PRO A 712 2.75 -2.95 -19.51
CA PRO A 712 3.12 -3.48 -20.83
C PRO A 712 3.14 -2.48 -22.00
N GLU A 713 2.18 -1.55 -22.06
CA GLU A 713 2.07 -0.57 -23.16
C GLU A 713 2.91 0.71 -22.91
N CYS A 714 3.66 0.79 -21.80
CA CYS A 714 4.34 2.01 -21.38
C CYS A 714 5.30 2.55 -22.44
N LEU A 715 6.23 1.72 -22.92
CA LEU A 715 7.24 2.17 -23.89
C LEU A 715 6.61 2.55 -25.23
N GLU A 716 5.57 1.83 -25.66
CA GLU A 716 4.82 2.12 -26.89
C GLU A 716 4.14 3.49 -26.82
N ILE A 717 3.41 3.76 -25.73
CA ILE A 717 2.71 5.02 -25.51
C ILE A 717 3.71 6.19 -25.47
N LEU A 718 4.81 6.07 -24.72
CA LEU A 718 5.78 7.15 -24.58
C LEU A 718 6.58 7.38 -25.87
N ALA A 719 6.95 6.31 -26.59
CA ALA A 719 7.66 6.41 -27.86
C ALA A 719 6.78 7.07 -28.93
N ALA A 720 5.48 6.75 -28.99
CA ALA A 720 4.55 7.35 -29.94
C ALA A 720 4.47 8.88 -29.79
N GLU A 721 4.55 9.40 -28.56
CA GLU A 721 4.55 10.84 -28.28
C GLU A 721 5.84 11.52 -28.76
N LEU A 722 7.01 10.90 -28.52
CA LEU A 722 8.29 11.38 -29.06
C LEU A 722 8.38 11.24 -30.58
N ASP A 723 7.74 10.24 -31.17
CA ASP A 723 7.72 10.07 -32.62
C ASP A 723 6.90 11.17 -33.29
N LYS A 724 5.74 11.50 -32.69
CA LYS A 724 4.79 12.51 -33.17
C LYS A 724 5.32 13.93 -33.10
N ASP A 725 6.04 14.28 -32.03
CA ASP A 725 6.59 15.63 -31.85
C ASP A 725 8.12 15.59 -31.73
N LYS A 726 8.79 16.03 -32.80
CA LYS A 726 10.27 16.08 -32.86
C LYS A 726 10.87 17.15 -31.94
N THR A 727 10.06 18.08 -31.44
CA THR A 727 10.52 19.11 -30.50
C THR A 727 10.55 18.62 -29.05
N LEU A 728 9.87 17.52 -28.73
CA LEU A 728 9.93 16.90 -27.40
C LEU A 728 11.21 16.09 -27.25
N ASP A 729 11.84 16.25 -26.09
CA ASP A 729 13.06 15.54 -25.71
C ASP A 729 12.76 14.43 -24.68
N TRP A 730 11.78 14.65 -23.80
CA TRP A 730 11.47 13.75 -22.68
C TRP A 730 9.95 13.63 -22.48
N VAL A 731 9.42 12.42 -22.50
CA VAL A 731 8.00 12.14 -22.16
C VAL A 731 7.94 11.20 -20.96
N GLN A 732 7.02 11.46 -20.04
CA GLN A 732 6.84 10.63 -18.86
C GLN A 732 5.35 10.47 -18.51
N ALA A 733 5.06 9.56 -17.58
CA ALA A 733 3.74 9.32 -17.04
C ALA A 733 3.69 9.55 -15.52
N ASN A 734 2.54 9.27 -14.90
CA ASN A 734 2.48 9.13 -13.44
C ASN A 734 3.18 7.84 -13.00
N SER A 735 3.72 7.86 -11.78
CA SER A 735 4.37 6.70 -11.17
C SER A 735 3.75 6.38 -9.80
N LEU A 736 3.53 5.09 -9.54
CA LEU A 736 2.90 4.58 -8.32
C LEU A 736 3.92 3.89 -7.43
N VAL A 737 4.01 4.32 -6.17
CA VAL A 737 4.77 3.63 -5.12
C VAL A 737 3.88 2.57 -4.48
N THR A 738 4.33 1.32 -4.54
CA THR A 738 3.61 0.14 -4.06
C THR A 738 4.49 -0.62 -3.08
N ASN A 739 4.00 -0.86 -1.86
CA ASN A 739 4.62 -1.83 -0.95
C ASN A 739 4.51 -3.22 -1.54
N VAL A 740 5.63 -3.94 -1.53
CA VAL A 740 5.70 -5.35 -1.86
C VAL A 740 6.36 -6.13 -0.73
N ASP A 741 6.11 -7.43 -0.67
CA ASP A 741 6.89 -8.31 0.20
C ASP A 741 8.27 -8.63 -0.39
N THR A 742 9.04 -9.48 0.29
CA THR A 742 10.38 -9.89 -0.14
C THR A 742 10.41 -10.63 -1.48
N GLN A 743 9.26 -11.09 -1.98
CA GLN A 743 9.11 -11.78 -3.26
C GLN A 743 8.54 -10.86 -4.35
N GLY A 744 8.32 -9.58 -4.06
CA GLY A 744 7.76 -8.61 -5.01
C GLY A 744 6.25 -8.69 -5.18
N ARG A 745 5.54 -9.40 -4.29
CA ARG A 745 4.08 -9.51 -4.33
C ARG A 745 3.43 -8.27 -3.72
N TRP A 746 2.34 -7.80 -4.34
CA TRP A 746 1.62 -6.60 -3.92
C TRP A 746 1.10 -6.70 -2.47
N VAL A 747 1.37 -5.67 -1.66
CA VAL A 747 0.85 -5.55 -0.28
C VAL A 747 -0.13 -4.39 -0.16
N SER A 748 0.27 -3.19 -0.61
CA SER A 748 -0.55 -1.97 -0.60
C SER A 748 0.02 -0.86 -1.50
N ASP A 749 -0.85 -0.01 -2.04
CA ASP A 749 -0.44 1.22 -2.74
C ASP A 749 -0.23 2.37 -1.73
N ILE A 750 0.98 2.93 -1.72
CA ILE A 750 1.38 3.98 -0.78
C ILE A 750 0.99 5.35 -1.33
N MET A 751 1.53 5.69 -2.50
CA MET A 751 1.58 7.06 -2.99
C MET A 751 1.64 7.10 -4.51
N LEU A 752 0.78 7.91 -5.12
CA LEU A 752 0.83 8.22 -6.54
C LEU A 752 1.56 9.54 -6.73
N TYR A 753 2.59 9.57 -7.58
CA TYR A 753 3.11 10.79 -8.14
C TYR A 753 2.18 11.25 -9.26
N ASP A 754 1.14 11.96 -8.85
CA ASP A 754 0.14 12.52 -9.72
C ASP A 754 0.70 13.79 -10.35
N ARG A 755 0.87 13.80 -11.67
CA ARG A 755 1.42 14.92 -12.45
C ARG A 755 0.35 15.56 -13.34
N ARG A 756 -0.93 15.47 -12.96
CA ARG A 756 -2.00 16.25 -13.61
C ARG A 756 -1.66 17.73 -13.63
N ASP A 757 -2.05 18.38 -14.73
CA ASP A 757 -1.83 19.81 -15.00
C ASP A 757 -0.34 20.20 -15.05
N TYR A 758 0.52 19.26 -15.46
CA TYR A 758 1.96 19.46 -15.57
C TYR A 758 2.34 20.70 -16.39
N LYS A 759 3.26 21.49 -15.84
CA LYS A 759 4.04 22.51 -16.55
C LYS A 759 5.51 22.22 -16.27
N GLN A 760 6.36 22.30 -17.29
CA GLN A 760 7.78 21.93 -17.20
C GLN A 760 8.50 22.61 -16.03
N ASP A 761 8.28 23.91 -15.84
CA ASP A 761 8.98 24.69 -14.82
C ASP A 761 8.55 24.37 -13.37
N LEU A 762 7.48 23.59 -13.15
CA LEU A 762 7.14 23.10 -11.80
C LEU A 762 8.24 22.19 -11.21
N VAL A 763 9.12 21.64 -12.04
CA VAL A 763 10.27 20.84 -11.61
C VAL A 763 11.23 21.63 -10.71
N TYR A 764 11.31 22.96 -10.87
CA TYR A 764 12.11 23.81 -9.97
C TYR A 764 11.53 23.92 -8.55
N LEU A 765 10.21 23.76 -8.41
CA LEU A 765 9.51 23.79 -7.12
C LEU A 765 9.55 22.43 -6.42
N GLU A 766 9.49 21.35 -7.21
CA GLU A 766 9.51 19.98 -6.72
C GLU A 766 10.13 19.04 -7.76
N THR A 767 11.24 18.41 -7.39
CA THR A 767 12.06 17.57 -8.27
C THR A 767 11.36 16.29 -8.74
N CYS A 768 10.27 15.89 -8.07
CA CYS A 768 9.45 14.72 -8.43
C CYS A 768 8.48 14.99 -9.59
N TYR A 769 8.33 16.25 -10.03
CA TYR A 769 7.56 16.58 -11.22
C TYR A 769 8.16 16.00 -12.49
N LEU A 770 9.45 15.67 -12.52
CA LEU A 770 10.14 14.97 -13.60
C LEU A 770 10.93 13.80 -13.01
N SER A 771 10.61 12.58 -13.41
CA SER A 771 11.19 11.33 -12.89
C SER A 771 11.53 10.35 -14.01
N TRP A 772 12.26 9.29 -13.67
CA TRP A 772 12.64 8.22 -14.59
C TRP A 772 11.63 7.07 -14.67
N VAL A 773 10.92 6.78 -13.58
CA VAL A 773 9.95 5.68 -13.53
C VAL A 773 8.75 6.00 -14.41
N GLY A 774 8.53 5.19 -15.45
CA GLY A 774 7.52 5.45 -16.46
C GLY A 774 7.86 6.64 -17.37
N ALA A 775 9.15 6.82 -17.69
CA ALA A 775 9.63 7.86 -18.57
C ALA A 775 10.53 7.33 -19.69
N LEU A 776 10.58 8.10 -20.78
CA LEU A 776 11.36 7.82 -21.98
C LEU A 776 11.88 9.15 -22.54
N TYR A 777 13.16 9.22 -22.86
CA TYR A 777 13.74 10.43 -23.44
C TYR A 777 14.71 10.13 -24.60
N ARG A 778 14.98 11.15 -25.43
CA ARG A 778 15.90 11.03 -26.57
C ARG A 778 17.34 10.86 -26.10
N ARG A 779 18.02 9.85 -26.62
CA ARG A 779 19.47 9.66 -26.42
C ARG A 779 20.28 10.92 -26.77
N SER A 780 19.83 11.67 -27.79
CA SER A 780 20.47 12.91 -28.24
C SER A 780 20.53 14.03 -27.19
N ILE A 781 19.81 13.93 -26.06
CA ILE A 781 20.02 14.84 -24.92
C ILE A 781 21.49 14.78 -24.46
N HIS A 782 22.09 13.59 -24.44
CA HIS A 782 23.48 13.43 -24.01
C HIS A 782 24.48 14.02 -24.99
N ASP A 783 24.23 13.88 -26.29
CA ASP A 783 25.07 14.49 -27.32
C ASP A 783 25.01 16.03 -27.27
N ARG A 784 23.86 16.60 -26.84
CA ARG A 784 23.63 18.05 -26.76
C ARG A 784 24.11 18.67 -25.45
N PHE A 785 23.84 18.02 -24.31
CA PHE A 785 23.93 18.63 -22.98
C PHE A 785 24.74 17.82 -21.97
N GLY A 786 25.31 16.70 -22.40
CA GLY A 786 26.23 15.89 -21.61
C GLY A 786 25.58 14.75 -20.82
N TYR A 787 26.40 14.12 -20.00
CA TYR A 787 26.15 12.88 -19.27
C TYR A 787 25.84 13.16 -17.81
N TYR A 788 25.56 12.13 -17.02
CA TYR A 788 25.35 12.28 -15.57
C TYR A 788 26.68 12.55 -14.86
N ASP A 789 26.67 13.38 -13.82
CA ASP A 789 27.85 13.57 -12.98
C ASP A 789 28.07 12.35 -12.08
N ALA A 790 29.11 11.58 -12.40
CA ALA A 790 29.46 10.34 -11.71
C ALA A 790 29.87 10.54 -10.24
N SER A 791 30.14 11.77 -9.79
CA SER A 791 30.53 12.03 -8.39
C SER A 791 29.37 11.99 -7.40
N PHE A 792 28.12 11.98 -7.85
CA PHE A 792 26.95 11.84 -6.97
C PHE A 792 26.73 10.39 -6.58
N ASN A 793 26.15 10.17 -5.40
CA ASN A 793 25.75 8.84 -4.94
C ASN A 793 24.23 8.74 -4.74
N ALA A 794 23.56 9.87 -4.50
CA ALA A 794 22.14 9.94 -4.19
C ALA A 794 21.38 10.97 -5.04
N ALA A 795 21.93 12.16 -5.29
CA ALA A 795 21.20 13.28 -5.91
C ALA A 795 21.55 13.58 -7.37
N GLY A 796 22.30 12.70 -8.06
CA GLY A 796 22.78 12.97 -9.42
C GLY A 796 21.67 12.97 -10.49
N ASP A 797 20.52 12.36 -10.20
CA ASP A 797 19.32 12.48 -11.04
C ASP A 797 18.80 13.94 -11.00
N THR A 798 18.80 14.54 -9.82
CA THR A 798 18.33 15.89 -9.57
C THR A 798 19.27 16.93 -10.17
N GLU A 799 20.57 16.71 -10.09
CA GLU A 799 21.56 17.55 -10.79
C GLU A 799 21.35 17.52 -12.30
N PHE A 800 21.20 16.32 -12.90
CA PHE A 800 21.02 16.20 -14.33
C PHE A 800 19.77 16.96 -14.81
N LYS A 801 18.64 16.82 -14.08
CA LYS A 801 17.42 17.60 -14.34
C LYS A 801 17.72 19.10 -14.29
N GLY A 802 18.29 19.59 -13.19
CA GLY A 802 18.57 21.02 -12.99
C GLY A 802 19.46 21.61 -14.08
N ARG A 803 20.46 20.85 -14.54
CA ARG A 803 21.40 21.26 -15.57
C ARG A 803 20.77 21.31 -16.97
N VAL A 804 19.96 20.33 -17.37
CA VAL A 804 19.47 20.22 -18.77
C VAL A 804 18.09 20.85 -19.01
N LEU A 805 17.27 21.01 -17.96
CA LEU A 805 15.89 21.53 -18.06
C LEU A 805 15.75 22.85 -18.84
N PRO A 806 16.70 23.81 -18.78
CA PRO A 806 16.62 25.04 -19.57
C PRO A 806 16.65 24.84 -21.09
N PHE A 807 17.13 23.67 -21.56
CA PHE A 807 17.43 23.43 -22.97
C PHE A 807 16.61 22.31 -23.61
N ILE A 808 15.75 21.65 -22.84
CA ILE A 808 14.93 20.52 -23.29
C ILE A 808 13.43 20.85 -23.21
N LYS A 809 12.62 20.10 -23.96
CA LYS A 809 11.16 20.13 -23.81
C LYS A 809 10.62 18.82 -23.25
N THR A 810 9.78 18.92 -22.23
CA THR A 810 9.21 17.78 -21.52
C THR A 810 7.68 17.72 -21.64
N LYS A 811 7.13 16.51 -21.56
CA LYS A 811 5.68 16.28 -21.55
C LYS A 811 5.30 15.19 -20.56
N VAL A 812 4.13 15.35 -19.93
CA VAL A 812 3.50 14.33 -19.07
C VAL A 812 2.26 13.77 -19.74
N ILE A 813 2.12 12.44 -19.70
CA ILE A 813 0.91 11.71 -20.05
C ILE A 813 0.12 11.42 -18.76
N PRO A 814 -1.17 11.77 -18.69
CA PRO A 814 -1.98 11.62 -17.48
C PRO A 814 -2.46 10.16 -17.27
N LYS A 815 -1.55 9.21 -17.39
CA LYS A 815 -1.75 7.77 -17.13
C LYS A 815 -0.77 7.30 -16.07
N THR A 816 -1.13 6.28 -15.29
CA THR A 816 -0.19 5.62 -14.39
C THR A 816 0.49 4.47 -15.14
N LEU A 817 1.71 4.70 -15.62
CA LEU A 817 2.46 3.72 -16.41
C LEU A 817 3.70 3.18 -15.67
N GLY A 818 4.23 3.95 -14.72
CA GLY A 818 5.39 3.57 -13.89
C GLY A 818 4.99 3.02 -12.53
N VAL A 819 5.75 2.05 -12.03
CA VAL A 819 5.57 1.46 -10.71
C VAL A 819 6.93 1.35 -10.01
N PHE A 820 7.00 1.85 -8.79
CA PHE A 820 8.15 1.68 -7.90
C PHE A 820 7.75 0.74 -6.75
N LEU A 821 8.42 -0.40 -6.68
CA LEU A 821 8.19 -1.49 -5.74
C LEU A 821 8.99 -1.24 -4.47
N ASN A 822 8.31 -0.80 -3.41
CA ASN A 822 8.91 -0.63 -2.09
C ASN A 822 9.05 -1.98 -1.38
N TYR A 823 10.19 -2.64 -1.62
CA TYR A 823 10.64 -3.80 -0.85
C TYR A 823 11.00 -3.42 0.60
N PRO A 824 10.89 -4.36 1.55
CA PRO A 824 11.21 -4.14 2.96
C PRO A 824 12.73 -4.16 3.23
N ASP A 825 13.51 -3.44 2.42
CA ASP A 825 14.98 -3.35 2.50
C ASP A 825 15.42 -1.90 2.84
N GLU A 826 16.62 -1.75 3.40
CA GLU A 826 17.24 -0.44 3.65
C GLU A 826 17.56 0.30 2.34
N ARG A 827 17.50 1.65 2.36
CA ARG A 827 17.61 2.49 1.15
C ARG A 827 18.73 3.52 1.25
N THR A 828 19.46 3.71 0.15
CA THR A 828 20.50 4.74 0.04
C THR A 828 19.97 6.17 0.18
N THR A 829 18.73 6.43 -0.27
CA THR A 829 18.07 7.76 -0.12
C THR A 829 17.62 8.06 1.30
N GLN A 830 17.71 7.10 2.22
CA GLN A 830 17.48 7.30 3.65
C GLN A 830 18.80 7.56 4.39
N HIS A 831 19.67 8.38 3.80
CA HIS A 831 20.92 8.83 4.42
C HIS A 831 21.11 10.35 4.27
N PRO A 832 21.65 11.07 5.29
CA PRO A 832 21.88 12.53 5.25
C PRO A 832 22.67 13.04 4.03
N ARG A 833 23.54 12.19 3.48
CA ARG A 833 24.25 12.41 2.21
C ARG A 833 23.35 12.94 1.10
N ALA A 834 22.13 12.43 0.94
CA ALA A 834 21.23 12.87 -0.12
C ALA A 834 20.88 14.37 0.03
N GLU A 835 20.62 14.83 1.25
CA GLU A 835 20.34 16.24 1.54
C GLU A 835 21.57 17.13 1.37
N ILE A 836 22.77 16.63 1.69
CA ILE A 836 24.03 17.36 1.46
C ILE A 836 24.29 17.50 -0.05
N GLU A 837 24.17 16.41 -0.82
CA GLU A 837 24.32 16.44 -2.28
C GLU A 837 23.29 17.35 -2.96
N ASP A 838 22.08 17.48 -2.38
CA ASP A 838 21.04 18.40 -2.84
C ASP A 838 21.43 19.89 -2.73
N LEU A 839 22.46 20.25 -1.94
CA LEU A 839 23.03 21.60 -2.02
C LEU A 839 23.43 21.93 -3.45
N ARG A 840 24.18 21.01 -4.08
CA ARG A 840 24.68 21.17 -5.44
C ARG A 840 23.63 20.81 -6.48
N ALA A 841 22.88 19.73 -6.27
CA ALA A 841 21.92 19.21 -7.24
C ALA A 841 20.66 20.08 -7.38
N TRP A 842 20.23 20.78 -6.31
CA TRP A 842 18.95 21.47 -6.31
C TRP A 842 19.00 22.88 -5.70
N TYR A 843 19.54 23.05 -4.50
CA TYR A 843 19.50 24.36 -3.83
C TYR A 843 20.35 25.42 -4.52
N LEU A 844 21.47 25.05 -5.15
CA LEU A 844 22.26 25.94 -5.99
C LEU A 844 21.42 26.52 -7.14
N HIS A 845 20.59 25.69 -7.79
CA HIS A 845 19.68 26.13 -8.86
C HIS A 845 18.55 27.04 -8.37
N ARG A 846 18.34 27.14 -7.05
CA ARG A 846 17.32 28.01 -6.42
C ARG A 846 17.84 29.39 -6.03
N THR A 847 19.16 29.61 -6.14
CA THR A 847 19.79 30.92 -5.97
C THR A 847 19.48 31.83 -7.15
N LEU A 848 19.79 33.13 -7.03
CA LEU A 848 19.67 34.07 -8.14
C LEU A 848 20.50 33.62 -9.36
N SER A 849 21.75 33.16 -9.15
CA SER A 849 22.58 32.62 -10.23
C SER A 849 21.97 31.38 -10.88
N GLY A 850 21.32 30.52 -10.08
CA GLY A 850 20.60 29.35 -10.59
C GLY A 850 19.39 29.69 -11.45
N ILE A 851 18.64 30.73 -11.06
CA ILE A 851 17.52 31.27 -11.85
C ILE A 851 18.03 31.93 -13.13
N GLU A 852 19.13 32.69 -13.06
CA GLU A 852 19.78 33.28 -14.24
C GLU A 852 20.21 32.17 -15.22
N TYR A 853 20.84 31.10 -14.73
CA TYR A 853 21.17 29.92 -15.54
C TYR A 853 19.93 29.35 -16.23
N ALA A 854 18.80 29.27 -15.52
CA ALA A 854 17.58 28.69 -16.05
C ALA A 854 16.82 29.60 -17.05
N PHE A 855 16.77 30.91 -16.82
CA PHE A 855 15.83 31.82 -17.50
C PHE A 855 16.46 32.97 -18.27
N ALA A 856 17.76 33.25 -18.14
CA ALA A 856 18.38 34.42 -18.79
C ALA A 856 18.27 34.43 -20.32
N ASN A 857 18.18 33.24 -20.94
CA ASN A 857 18.06 33.07 -22.39
C ASN A 857 16.67 32.58 -22.83
N ARG A 858 15.66 32.67 -21.95
CA ARG A 858 14.27 32.27 -22.20
C ARG A 858 13.37 33.51 -22.24
N ASP A 859 12.11 33.32 -22.63
CA ASP A 859 11.12 34.39 -22.55
C ASP A 859 10.88 34.77 -21.08
N HIS A 860 10.96 36.07 -20.78
CA HIS A 860 10.75 36.60 -19.43
C HIS A 860 9.38 36.22 -18.85
N HIS A 861 8.35 36.04 -19.69
CA HIS A 861 7.02 35.61 -19.25
C HIS A 861 7.02 34.21 -18.61
N GLU A 862 7.97 33.34 -18.94
CA GLU A 862 8.07 32.01 -18.33
C GLU A 862 8.50 32.10 -16.86
N ALA A 863 9.46 32.99 -16.55
CA ALA A 863 9.87 33.28 -15.18
C ALA A 863 8.73 33.94 -14.38
N GLU A 864 7.96 34.83 -14.99
CA GLU A 864 6.76 35.42 -14.38
C GLU A 864 5.69 34.37 -14.09
N GLN A 865 5.43 33.46 -15.04
CA GLN A 865 4.47 32.38 -14.85
C GLN A 865 4.88 31.44 -13.70
N LEU A 866 6.17 31.16 -13.57
CA LEU A 866 6.70 30.37 -12.45
C LEU A 866 6.60 31.11 -11.12
N PHE A 867 6.81 32.43 -11.10
CA PHE A 867 6.58 33.26 -9.92
C PHE A 867 5.15 33.08 -9.41
N TYR A 868 4.13 33.14 -10.28
CA TYR A 868 2.75 32.91 -9.88
C TYR A 868 2.49 31.48 -9.40
N ASN A 869 3.10 30.47 -10.04
CA ASN A 869 3.00 29.08 -9.58
C ASN A 869 3.61 28.91 -8.17
N CYS A 870 4.64 29.67 -7.79
CA CYS A 870 5.20 29.64 -6.43
C CYS A 870 4.19 30.07 -5.36
N LEU A 871 3.20 30.90 -5.71
CA LEU A 871 2.16 31.35 -4.78
C LEU A 871 1.03 30.33 -4.59
N ARG A 872 0.95 29.34 -5.49
CA ARG A 872 0.04 28.21 -5.44
C ARG A 872 0.43 27.14 -6.45
N TYR A 873 0.96 26.02 -5.98
CA TYR A 873 1.13 24.81 -6.78
C TYR A 873 0.71 23.59 -5.97
N ARG A 874 0.29 22.53 -6.65
CA ARG A 874 0.06 21.23 -6.02
C ARG A 874 1.41 20.51 -5.97
N LYS A 875 1.71 19.69 -4.96
CA LYS A 875 2.84 18.76 -5.11
C LYS A 875 2.42 17.47 -5.80
N SER A 876 3.30 16.87 -6.59
CA SER A 876 2.98 15.65 -7.33
C SER A 876 2.66 14.48 -6.39
N PHE A 877 3.27 14.45 -5.21
CA PHE A 877 3.07 13.41 -4.19
C PHE A 877 2.09 13.76 -3.06
N CYS A 878 1.50 14.97 -3.05
CA CYS A 878 0.55 15.37 -2.01
C CYS A 878 -0.80 15.84 -2.57
N GLY A 879 -1.84 15.76 -1.74
CA GLY A 879 -3.21 16.14 -2.12
C GLY A 879 -3.59 17.60 -1.82
N HIS A 880 -2.67 18.39 -1.26
CA HIS A 880 -2.90 19.79 -0.85
C HIS A 880 -2.13 20.80 -1.71
N TRP A 881 -2.47 22.08 -1.56
CA TRP A 881 -1.78 23.19 -2.20
C TRP A 881 -0.61 23.63 -1.34
N SER A 882 0.54 23.90 -1.98
CA SER A 882 1.76 24.39 -1.36
C SER A 882 2.19 25.72 -1.97
N THR A 883 3.14 26.36 -1.30
CA THR A 883 3.79 27.61 -1.71
C THR A 883 5.31 27.46 -1.67
N ASP A 884 6.03 28.31 -2.40
CA ASP A 884 7.48 28.40 -2.36
C ASP A 884 7.90 29.88 -2.36
N ILE A 885 7.72 30.52 -1.20
CA ILE A 885 7.88 31.97 -1.08
C ILE A 885 9.33 32.43 -1.29
N GLU A 886 10.30 31.58 -0.93
CA GLU A 886 11.72 31.87 -1.14
C GLU A 886 12.07 31.89 -2.63
N TYR A 887 11.61 30.89 -3.39
CA TYR A 887 11.85 30.87 -4.83
C TYR A 887 11.08 31.98 -5.55
N ALA A 888 9.85 32.30 -5.11
CA ALA A 888 9.10 33.47 -5.58
C ALA A 888 9.90 34.77 -5.40
N TYR A 889 10.51 34.96 -4.22
CA TYR A 889 11.33 36.14 -3.96
C TYR A 889 12.52 36.24 -4.92
N ASN A 890 13.26 35.13 -5.09
CA ASN A 890 14.43 35.10 -5.97
C ASN A 890 14.06 35.31 -7.46
N LEU A 891 12.94 34.74 -7.92
CA LEU A 891 12.38 34.99 -9.26
C LEU A 891 12.02 36.46 -9.45
N GLY A 892 11.37 37.08 -8.46
CA GLY A 892 11.05 38.50 -8.50
C GLY A 892 12.29 39.40 -8.56
N CYS A 893 13.35 39.05 -7.82
CA CYS A 893 14.64 39.73 -7.92
C CYS A 893 15.28 39.59 -9.30
N PHE A 894 15.23 38.41 -9.91
CA PHE A 894 15.67 38.18 -11.28
C PHE A 894 14.90 39.05 -12.29
N ILE A 895 13.57 39.05 -12.21
CA ILE A 895 12.69 39.85 -13.08
C ILE A 895 13.00 41.34 -12.92
N GLN A 896 13.13 41.83 -11.68
CA GLN A 896 13.50 43.23 -11.42
C GLN A 896 14.86 43.61 -11.99
N LYS A 897 15.84 42.70 -11.94
CA LYS A 897 17.20 42.94 -12.48
C LYS A 897 17.22 42.97 -14.01
N HIS A 898 16.53 42.04 -14.67
CA HIS A 898 16.57 41.88 -16.12
C HIS A 898 15.52 42.72 -16.87
N ASN A 899 14.45 43.15 -16.20
CA ASN A 899 13.41 43.99 -16.77
C ASN A 899 12.96 45.08 -15.78
N PRO A 900 13.84 46.03 -15.39
CA PRO A 900 13.58 47.00 -14.33
C PRO A 900 12.49 48.04 -14.67
N PHE A 901 12.22 48.24 -15.97
CA PHE A 901 11.19 49.17 -16.46
C PHE A 901 9.87 48.47 -16.79
N SER A 902 9.74 47.18 -16.46
CA SER A 902 8.51 46.43 -16.67
C SER A 902 7.35 47.01 -15.87
N GLU A 903 6.19 47.15 -16.48
CA GLU A 903 4.94 47.45 -15.78
C GLU A 903 4.39 46.23 -15.01
N SER A 904 5.10 45.10 -15.04
CA SER A 904 4.73 43.85 -14.37
C SER A 904 4.34 44.08 -12.92
N ALA A 905 3.14 43.61 -12.57
CA ALA A 905 2.61 43.69 -11.21
C ALA A 905 3.51 42.99 -10.18
N ILE A 906 4.38 42.07 -10.63
CA ILE A 906 5.34 41.35 -9.79
C ILE A 906 6.32 42.31 -9.12
N ILE A 907 6.86 43.31 -9.84
CA ILE A 907 7.83 44.26 -9.28
C ILE A 907 7.19 45.08 -8.15
N LYS A 908 5.94 45.50 -8.33
CA LYS A 908 5.17 46.22 -7.31
C LYS A 908 4.90 45.38 -6.06
N TYR A 909 4.76 44.07 -6.23
CA TYR A 909 4.44 43.14 -5.15
C TYR A 909 5.65 42.52 -4.46
N LEU A 910 6.83 42.56 -5.08
CA LEU A 910 8.07 41.99 -4.56
C LEU A 910 8.39 42.41 -3.10
N PRO A 911 8.19 43.68 -2.67
CA PRO A 911 8.38 44.05 -1.26
C PRO A 911 7.49 43.28 -0.28
N ARG A 912 6.28 42.88 -0.70
CA ARG A 912 5.34 42.09 0.12
C ARG A 912 5.73 40.63 0.20
N ILE A 913 6.25 40.06 -0.89
CA ILE A 913 6.85 38.72 -0.86
C ILE A 913 8.05 38.69 0.11
N LYS A 914 8.89 39.74 0.11
CA LYS A 914 10.01 39.87 1.05
C LYS A 914 9.54 39.96 2.51
N GLU A 915 8.48 40.73 2.76
CA GLU A 915 7.84 40.83 4.08
C GLU A 915 7.30 39.46 4.54
N LEU A 916 6.62 38.74 3.66
CA LEU A 916 6.10 37.40 3.93
C LEU A 916 7.23 36.41 4.26
N LEU A 917 8.29 36.38 3.44
CA LEU A 917 9.46 35.54 3.68
C LEU A 917 10.12 35.87 5.02
N SER A 918 10.22 37.14 5.37
CA SER A 918 10.78 37.57 6.66
C SER A 918 9.92 37.13 7.84
N SER A 919 8.58 37.23 7.71
CA SER A 919 7.63 36.71 8.69
C SER A 919 7.76 35.20 8.86
N TYR A 920 7.91 34.47 7.75
CA TYR A 920 8.11 33.03 7.72
C TYR A 920 9.40 32.61 8.42
N ARG A 921 10.52 33.29 8.15
CA ARG A 921 11.81 33.04 8.81
C ARG A 921 11.79 33.37 10.30
N SER A 922 10.99 34.36 10.71
CA SER A 922 10.83 34.71 12.14
C SER A 922 10.11 33.63 12.96
N LEU A 923 9.33 32.76 12.31
CA LEU A 923 8.73 31.58 12.94
C LEU A 923 9.72 30.42 13.08
N ASP A 924 10.74 30.37 12.23
CA ASP A 924 11.79 29.33 12.27
C ASP A 924 12.86 29.62 13.32
N LEU A 925 13.07 30.89 13.65
CA LEU A 925 13.91 31.35 14.76
C LEU A 925 13.24 32.54 15.49
N ILE A 926 12.68 32.25 16.66
CA ILE A 926 12.00 33.25 17.48
C ILE A 926 13.04 34.00 18.31
N SER A 927 13.08 35.32 18.16
CA SER A 927 14.12 36.19 18.75
C SER A 927 14.13 36.17 20.28
N LYS A 928 12.96 36.16 20.92
CA LYS A 928 12.80 36.05 22.38
C LYS A 928 11.73 35.01 22.69
N ILE A 929 12.11 33.92 23.34
CA ILE A 929 11.17 32.85 23.71
C ILE A 929 10.59 33.13 25.09
N SER A 930 9.28 33.15 25.17
CA SER A 930 8.49 33.15 26.40
C SER A 930 7.26 32.25 26.19
N LYS A 931 6.47 32.03 27.24
CA LYS A 931 5.22 31.25 27.14
C LYS A 931 4.22 31.85 26.14
N THR A 932 4.31 33.15 25.85
CA THR A 932 3.35 33.87 25.00
C THR A 932 3.95 34.36 23.68
N SER A 933 5.28 34.49 23.57
CA SER A 933 5.91 35.10 22.39
C SER A 933 5.72 34.25 21.12
N THR A 934 5.70 32.93 21.22
CA THR A 934 5.45 32.05 20.07
C THR A 934 4.03 32.19 19.54
N VAL A 935 3.03 32.26 20.44
CA VAL A 935 1.64 32.48 20.06
C VAL A 935 1.48 33.86 19.40
N ALA A 936 2.13 34.89 19.97
CA ALA A 936 2.14 36.23 19.39
C ALA A 936 2.79 36.24 17.98
N GLN A 937 3.89 35.50 17.78
CA GLN A 937 4.56 35.42 16.49
C GLN A 937 3.69 34.72 15.43
N ILE A 938 3.03 33.61 15.80
CA ILE A 938 2.08 32.91 14.91
C ILE A 938 0.92 33.83 14.52
N PHE A 939 0.37 34.58 15.49
CA PHE A 939 -0.70 35.54 15.23
C PHE A 939 -0.25 36.68 14.32
N SER A 940 0.94 37.26 14.58
CA SER A 940 1.54 38.31 13.75
C SER A 940 1.77 37.82 12.31
N ALA A 941 2.28 36.61 12.13
CA ALA A 941 2.43 36.01 10.80
C ALA A 941 1.08 35.82 10.09
N LYS A 942 0.05 35.36 10.80
CA LYS A 942 -1.31 35.22 10.25
C LYS A 942 -1.91 36.57 9.82
N GLN A 943 -1.71 37.62 10.62
CA GLN A 943 -2.16 38.97 10.27
C GLN A 943 -1.42 39.53 9.05
N SER A 944 -0.10 39.29 8.99
CA SER A 944 0.73 39.68 7.85
C SER A 944 0.27 38.98 6.56
N ILE A 945 0.01 37.67 6.61
CA ILE A 945 -0.55 36.90 5.48
C ILE A 945 -1.85 37.54 4.98
N LYS A 946 -2.83 37.79 5.86
CA LYS A 946 -4.12 38.38 5.46
C LYS A 946 -3.95 39.73 4.77
N SER A 947 -3.15 40.62 5.34
CA SER A 947 -2.85 41.93 4.76
C SER A 947 -2.24 41.80 3.36
N ILE A 948 -1.28 40.89 3.20
CA ILE A 948 -0.58 40.63 1.94
C ILE A 948 -1.51 40.01 0.88
N GLU A 949 -2.46 39.16 1.27
CA GLU A 949 -3.50 38.61 0.38
C GLU A 949 -4.50 39.68 -0.08
N GLU A 950 -4.94 40.57 0.82
CA GLU A 950 -5.84 41.69 0.48
C GLU A 950 -5.17 42.65 -0.50
N ILE A 951 -3.91 42.98 -0.29
CA ILE A 951 -3.10 43.80 -1.20
C ILE A 951 -2.95 43.11 -2.57
N TYR A 952 -2.67 41.82 -2.60
CA TYR A 952 -2.54 41.08 -3.86
C TYR A 952 -3.83 41.13 -4.68
N ARG A 953 -4.97 40.87 -4.04
CA ARG A 953 -6.30 40.89 -4.68
C ARG A 953 -6.64 42.26 -5.25
N THR A 954 -6.25 43.34 -4.57
CA THR A 954 -6.57 44.71 -4.97
C THR A 954 -5.61 45.29 -6.02
N GLN A 955 -4.33 44.89 -6.02
CA GLN A 955 -3.29 45.53 -6.85
C GLN A 955 -2.87 44.77 -8.10
N ILE A 956 -3.04 43.44 -8.15
CA ILE A 956 -2.46 42.61 -9.23
C ILE A 956 -3.49 42.14 -10.25
N ASN A 957 -4.79 42.20 -9.94
CA ASN A 957 -5.88 41.56 -10.71
C ASN A 957 -5.56 40.08 -11.02
N PRO A 958 -5.97 39.14 -10.14
CA PRO A 958 -5.34 37.83 -10.03
C PRO A 958 -5.57 36.91 -11.23
N THR A 959 -4.49 36.48 -11.88
CA THR A 959 -4.47 35.28 -12.75
C THR A 959 -4.39 33.98 -11.93
N VAL A 960 -3.81 34.03 -10.74
CA VAL A 960 -3.75 32.93 -9.77
C VAL A 960 -4.13 33.47 -8.39
N GLU A 961 -5.11 32.84 -7.73
CA GLU A 961 -5.45 33.14 -6.33
C GLU A 961 -4.41 32.48 -5.40
N PRO A 962 -3.65 33.26 -4.60
CA PRO A 962 -2.60 32.74 -3.74
C PRO A 962 -3.17 31.91 -2.59
N VAL A 963 -2.40 30.94 -2.09
CA VAL A 963 -2.78 30.09 -0.95
C VAL A 963 -1.70 30.19 0.12
N PHE A 964 -1.52 31.38 0.70
CA PHE A 964 -0.49 31.57 1.71
C PHE A 964 -0.91 30.92 3.02
N GLN A 965 -0.11 29.95 3.46
CA GLN A 965 -0.38 29.17 4.65
C GLN A 965 0.91 28.94 5.43
N ILE A 966 0.84 29.09 6.75
CA ILE A 966 2.04 29.10 7.60
C ILE A 966 2.87 27.82 7.44
N PHE A 967 2.24 26.63 7.43
CA PHE A 967 2.98 25.36 7.32
C PHE A 967 2.71 24.55 6.04
N ASN A 968 2.13 25.17 4.99
CA ASN A 968 2.01 24.59 3.63
C ASN A 968 2.85 25.41 2.67
N ASP A 969 4.16 25.33 2.90
CA ASP A 969 5.21 25.99 2.14
C ASP A 969 6.37 24.99 2.03
N ASN A 970 7.16 25.10 0.97
CA ASN A 970 8.24 24.17 0.64
C ASN A 970 9.22 23.97 1.82
N ARG A 971 9.43 24.99 2.67
CA ARG A 971 10.24 24.92 3.89
C ARG A 971 9.81 23.87 4.91
N TYR A 972 8.55 23.42 4.88
CA TYR A 972 8.01 22.40 5.77
C TYR A 972 7.89 21.02 5.14
N GLU A 973 8.02 20.95 3.82
CA GLU A 973 7.71 19.75 3.05
C GLU A 973 8.95 19.10 2.49
N GLN A 974 9.98 19.89 2.16
CA GLN A 974 11.26 19.38 1.70
C GLN A 974 12.29 19.37 2.83
N HIS A 975 12.95 18.22 3.03
CA HIS A 975 13.99 18.03 4.03
C HIS A 975 13.61 18.51 5.44
N SER A 976 12.37 18.24 5.84
CA SER A 976 11.86 18.58 7.19
C SER A 976 11.77 17.37 8.12
N PHE A 977 11.97 16.15 7.60
CA PHE A 977 12.02 14.92 8.39
C PHE A 977 13.32 14.85 9.23
N LEU A 978 13.32 13.99 10.25
CA LEU A 978 14.45 13.83 11.16
C LEU A 978 15.38 12.71 10.70
N TRP A 979 16.69 12.94 10.85
CA TRP A 979 17.71 11.92 10.71
C TRP A 979 17.94 11.28 12.08
N PHE A 980 17.33 10.12 12.29
CA PHE A 980 17.55 9.35 13.52
C PHE A 980 18.84 8.57 13.40
N THR A 981 19.78 8.78 14.33
CA THR A 981 21.02 8.01 14.44
C THR A 981 20.85 6.84 15.40
N ASP A 982 21.70 5.82 15.27
CA ASP A 982 21.71 4.72 16.25
C ASP A 982 22.05 5.26 17.64
N ILE A 983 21.27 4.84 18.62
CA ILE A 983 21.35 5.22 20.03
C ILE A 983 21.84 4.06 20.90
N SER A 984 22.07 2.89 20.31
CA SER A 984 22.56 1.67 20.96
C SER A 984 24.09 1.52 20.84
N SER A 985 24.73 2.27 19.96
CA SER A 985 26.18 2.31 19.82
C SER A 985 26.80 3.14 20.96
N SER A 986 27.15 2.47 22.06
CA SER A 986 28.19 2.94 22.97
C SER A 986 29.52 2.92 22.21
N ALA A 987 30.12 4.09 21.99
CA ALA A 987 31.55 4.18 21.69
C ALA A 987 32.36 3.90 22.96
#